data_AF-A0A7Y8MTP1-F1
#
_entry.id   AF-A0A7Y8MTP1-F1
#
_cell.length_a   1.000
_cell.length_b   1.000
_cell.length_c   1.000
_cell.angle_alpha   90.00
_cell.angle_beta   90.00
_cell.angle_gamma   90.00
#
_symmetry.space_group_name_H-M   'P 1'
#
loop_
_entity.id
_entity.type
_entity.pdbx_description
1 polymer ?
#
loop_
_entity_poly.entity_id
_entity_poly.type
_entity_poly.pdbx_seq_one_letter_code
_entity_poly.pdbx_strand_id
1 'polypeptide(L)'
;MHASSYENMQLAYRRFLAGTELEERGGLVLDVGGSDVNGSYRALFKAGRFKYMAADLEAGPGVDIVLEDPYVIPMRDGMADIIVSGQAFEHIEFFWRTFAEMARVLNPDGIIFLIAPSGGPEHRFPVDCYRFLPDAYRALAKSANLDLVDVWRDERGPWQDLVGVFRHKGASPLARARAADRTAPFIPFDGEGLPDEERLSGKAPYLDVLARFHKELSPSSYFEIGVRHGRSLALASAPAIGVDPAPEISVELGKAVQVVTAESDAYFASHQQGDPIDFAFIDGLHTFEQTLRDFMQVERRARPGAALLIDDIFPNHQAQAERQRRTRAWTGDVWKLIQVLRTHRPDLFLLPLDTHPSGMLLVAGLDPHNRVLWDRYNPIVREYIKDAEPPAAILAREGASDPSADGFTQILATLADCYRRRAGSGETASLLRERAAALRPKLSVIVIAYNMAREIPRTIRSLSPAMQRGIAASDYEIILIDNGSTQAFDREALLRLSANLTIHTMSNATVSPVPAINRGLELARGDLIGVCIDGARMASPGLLAGALAASRLHERPVIGTIAFHLGPEVQMQSVQKGYDAATEDALLRDAAWEEDAYRLFDISVFAGSSSGGWFETPAETNALFMKAAHWRALGGYDAGFKTQGGGLANLDTWKRACDDPEAALIMLLGEATFHQVHGGIATNSTVSKWELFHEEYMRLRGKPFEKSTRAPRFYGTVTPRMIAAMRSAAKA
;
A
#
# COMPACT_ATOMS: atom_id res chain seq x y z
N MET A 1 -11.74 -28.14 -3.62
CA MET A 1 -12.10 -27.31 -4.78
C MET A 1 -11.01 -26.28 -5.07
N HIS A 2 -10.68 -26.09 -6.35
CA HIS A 2 -9.87 -24.94 -6.80
C HIS A 2 -10.72 -23.67 -6.90
N ALA A 3 -10.10 -22.49 -6.70
CA ALA A 3 -10.80 -21.21 -6.87
C ALA A 3 -11.32 -21.04 -8.30
N SER A 4 -10.49 -21.38 -9.31
CA SER A 4 -10.90 -21.42 -10.72
C SER A 4 -12.13 -22.28 -10.97
N SER A 5 -12.22 -23.45 -10.34
CA SER A 5 -13.34 -24.38 -10.50
C SER A 5 -14.65 -23.80 -9.96
N TYR A 6 -14.62 -23.20 -8.76
CA TYR A 6 -15.78 -22.50 -8.19
C TYR A 6 -16.26 -21.34 -9.06
N GLU A 7 -15.33 -20.52 -9.55
CA GLU A 7 -15.63 -19.38 -10.41
C GLU A 7 -16.17 -19.82 -11.79
N ASN A 8 -15.66 -20.92 -12.35
CA ASN A 8 -16.21 -21.53 -13.57
C ASN A 8 -17.64 -22.05 -13.36
N MET A 9 -17.91 -22.69 -12.22
CA MET A 9 -19.27 -23.12 -11.89
C MET A 9 -20.20 -21.92 -11.72
N GLN A 10 -19.73 -20.86 -11.07
CA GLN A 10 -20.47 -19.60 -10.94
C GLN A 10 -20.72 -18.94 -12.30
N LEU A 11 -19.77 -18.99 -13.23
CA LEU A 11 -19.95 -18.51 -14.60
C LEU A 11 -20.99 -19.35 -15.36
N ALA A 12 -20.93 -20.68 -15.25
CA ALA A 12 -21.92 -21.58 -15.84
C ALA A 12 -23.33 -21.31 -15.29
N TYR A 13 -23.46 -21.19 -13.97
CA TYR A 13 -24.71 -20.81 -13.30
C TYR A 13 -25.25 -19.49 -13.85
N ARG A 14 -24.44 -18.43 -13.88
CA ARG A 14 -24.85 -17.11 -14.38
C ARG A 14 -25.26 -17.12 -15.86
N ARG A 15 -24.55 -17.87 -16.71
CA ARG A 15 -24.83 -17.89 -18.16
C ARG A 15 -26.07 -18.70 -18.50
N PHE A 16 -26.27 -19.83 -17.83
CA PHE A 16 -27.25 -20.84 -18.25
C PHE A 16 -28.41 -21.07 -17.28
N LEU A 17 -28.30 -20.67 -16.01
CA LEU A 17 -29.39 -20.82 -15.02
C LEU A 17 -29.98 -19.48 -14.58
N ALA A 18 -29.14 -18.45 -14.36
CA ALA A 18 -29.61 -17.19 -13.79
C ALA A 18 -30.67 -16.49 -14.67
N GLY A 19 -31.81 -16.17 -14.07
CA GLY A 19 -33.00 -15.60 -14.68
C GLY A 19 -33.74 -16.54 -15.62
N THR A 20 -33.63 -17.87 -15.45
CA THR A 20 -34.40 -18.85 -16.23
C THR A 20 -35.58 -19.39 -15.42
N GLU A 21 -36.60 -19.92 -16.10
CA GLU A 21 -37.73 -20.61 -15.43
C GLU A 21 -37.27 -21.75 -14.51
N LEU A 22 -36.12 -22.38 -14.81
CA LEU A 22 -35.55 -23.43 -13.97
C LEU A 22 -35.03 -22.88 -12.63
N GLU A 23 -34.38 -21.71 -12.63
CA GLU A 23 -33.98 -21.04 -11.39
C GLU A 23 -35.19 -20.59 -10.57
N GLU A 24 -36.22 -20.03 -11.23
CA GLU A 24 -37.44 -19.56 -10.57
C GLU A 24 -38.24 -20.70 -9.92
N ARG A 25 -38.42 -21.82 -10.63
CA ARG A 25 -39.16 -22.98 -10.08
C ARG A 25 -38.36 -23.70 -8.99
N GLY A 26 -37.02 -23.67 -9.07
CA GLY A 26 -36.14 -24.52 -8.28
C GLY A 26 -36.10 -25.97 -8.79
N GLY A 27 -35.69 -26.89 -7.94
CA GLY A 27 -35.55 -28.30 -8.34
C GLY A 27 -34.49 -29.05 -7.55
N LEU A 28 -34.18 -30.26 -8.00
CA LEU A 28 -33.13 -31.08 -7.42
C LEU A 28 -31.80 -30.84 -8.14
N VAL A 29 -30.78 -30.45 -7.38
CA VAL A 29 -29.39 -30.38 -7.81
C VAL A 29 -28.66 -31.62 -7.29
N LEU A 30 -28.09 -32.41 -8.19
CA LEU A 30 -27.23 -33.54 -7.85
C LEU A 30 -25.76 -33.17 -8.11
N ASP A 31 -24.92 -33.24 -7.09
CA ASP A 31 -23.47 -33.03 -7.19
C ASP A 31 -22.74 -34.38 -7.16
N VAL A 32 -22.15 -34.78 -8.30
CA VAL A 32 -21.46 -36.07 -8.45
C VAL A 32 -19.97 -35.89 -8.16
N GLY A 33 -19.48 -36.56 -7.12
CA GLY A 33 -18.17 -36.30 -6.50
C GLY A 33 -18.20 -35.11 -5.54
N GLY A 34 -19.33 -34.90 -4.87
CA GLY A 34 -19.65 -33.65 -4.17
C GLY A 34 -19.18 -33.56 -2.72
N SER A 35 -18.25 -34.41 -2.27
CA SER A 35 -17.69 -34.34 -0.91
C SER A 35 -16.99 -33.00 -0.63
N ASP A 36 -17.31 -32.38 0.51
CA ASP A 36 -16.78 -31.07 0.92
C ASP A 36 -15.41 -31.21 1.60
N VAL A 37 -14.41 -31.61 0.81
CA VAL A 37 -13.03 -31.76 1.28
C VAL A 37 -12.32 -30.40 1.36
N ASN A 38 -12.64 -29.49 0.44
CA ASN A 38 -11.94 -28.21 0.24
C ASN A 38 -12.90 -27.16 -0.32
N GLY A 39 -14.15 -27.16 0.14
CA GLY A 39 -15.26 -26.34 -0.38
C GLY A 39 -16.18 -27.11 -1.31
N SER A 40 -17.41 -26.60 -1.45
CA SER A 40 -18.51 -27.18 -2.23
C SER A 40 -19.24 -26.12 -3.07
N TYR A 41 -19.83 -26.52 -4.21
CA TYR A 41 -20.69 -25.65 -5.03
C TYR A 41 -22.05 -25.37 -4.37
N ARG A 42 -22.41 -26.08 -3.29
CA ARG A 42 -23.70 -25.94 -2.59
C ARG A 42 -24.09 -24.49 -2.31
N ALA A 43 -23.12 -23.63 -1.99
CA ALA A 43 -23.36 -22.21 -1.73
C ALA A 43 -23.96 -21.44 -2.93
N LEU A 44 -23.63 -21.79 -4.17
CA LEU A 44 -24.18 -21.17 -5.38
C LEU A 44 -25.67 -21.43 -5.55
N PHE A 45 -26.15 -22.58 -5.05
CA PHE A 45 -27.54 -23.02 -5.18
C PHE A 45 -28.38 -22.71 -3.93
N LYS A 46 -27.78 -22.15 -2.87
CA LYS A 46 -28.50 -21.76 -1.62
C LYS A 46 -29.48 -20.61 -1.82
N ALA A 47 -29.19 -19.68 -2.74
CA ALA A 47 -30.03 -18.51 -2.99
C ALA A 47 -31.33 -18.86 -3.75
N GLY A 48 -31.41 -20.06 -4.35
CA GLY A 48 -32.57 -20.53 -5.09
C GLY A 48 -33.46 -21.49 -4.31
N ARG A 49 -34.62 -21.85 -4.89
CA ARG A 49 -35.54 -22.89 -4.39
C ARG A 49 -35.01 -24.31 -4.64
N PHE A 50 -33.69 -24.48 -4.68
CA PHE A 50 -33.04 -25.74 -5.03
C PHE A 50 -32.82 -26.62 -3.79
N LYS A 51 -33.15 -27.91 -3.93
CA LYS A 51 -32.68 -28.94 -3.01
C LYS A 51 -31.36 -29.46 -3.54
N TYR A 52 -30.28 -29.31 -2.78
CA TYR A 52 -28.95 -29.77 -3.18
C TYR A 52 -28.62 -31.10 -2.50
N MET A 53 -28.24 -32.11 -3.29
CA MET A 53 -27.80 -33.42 -2.82
C MET A 53 -26.43 -33.73 -3.41
N ALA A 54 -25.47 -34.13 -2.58
CA ALA A 54 -24.17 -34.60 -3.03
C ALA A 54 -24.08 -36.13 -3.00
N ALA A 55 -23.55 -36.71 -4.07
CA ALA A 55 -23.24 -38.13 -4.18
C ALA A 55 -21.73 -38.34 -4.26
N ASP A 56 -21.21 -39.28 -3.49
CA ASP A 56 -19.79 -39.63 -3.46
C ASP A 56 -19.60 -41.14 -3.16
N LEU A 57 -18.40 -41.67 -3.43
CA LEU A 57 -18.05 -43.05 -3.14
C LEU A 57 -17.86 -43.29 -1.64
N GLU A 58 -17.40 -42.28 -0.93
CA GLU A 58 -17.15 -42.36 0.51
C GLU A 58 -18.07 -41.40 1.27
N ALA A 59 -18.48 -41.83 2.47
CA ALA A 59 -19.14 -40.92 3.39
C ALA A 59 -18.17 -39.79 3.78
N GLY A 60 -18.63 -38.54 3.70
CA GLY A 60 -17.81 -37.38 4.01
C GLY A 60 -18.64 -36.14 4.30
N PRO A 61 -18.00 -35.03 4.70
CA PRO A 61 -18.69 -33.76 4.89
C PRO A 61 -19.52 -33.38 3.64
N GLY A 62 -20.80 -33.08 3.85
CA GLY A 62 -21.69 -32.63 2.78
C GLY A 62 -22.26 -33.71 1.86
N VAL A 63 -21.87 -34.98 2.00
CA VAL A 63 -22.36 -36.11 1.20
C VAL A 63 -23.74 -36.57 1.70
N ASP A 64 -24.71 -36.64 0.79
CA ASP A 64 -26.09 -37.08 1.06
C ASP A 64 -26.36 -38.52 0.57
N ILE A 65 -25.63 -38.96 -0.47
CA ILE A 65 -25.76 -40.28 -1.09
C ILE A 65 -24.37 -40.92 -1.16
N VAL A 66 -24.19 -42.05 -0.48
CA VAL A 66 -22.98 -42.89 -0.64
C VAL A 66 -23.26 -43.92 -1.73
N LEU A 67 -22.44 -43.92 -2.77
CA LEU A 67 -22.59 -44.82 -3.92
C LEU A 67 -21.99 -46.20 -3.61
N GLU A 68 -22.78 -47.27 -3.79
CA GLU A 68 -22.26 -48.65 -3.71
C GLU A 68 -21.46 -49.04 -4.96
N ASP A 69 -21.79 -48.43 -6.12
CA ASP A 69 -21.09 -48.57 -7.39
C ASP A 69 -20.88 -47.17 -8.00
N PRO A 70 -19.65 -46.75 -8.35
CA PRO A 70 -19.38 -45.45 -8.99
C PRO A 70 -20.14 -45.22 -10.31
N TYR A 71 -20.67 -46.29 -10.89
CA TYR A 71 -21.35 -46.31 -12.18
C TYR A 71 -22.85 -46.53 -12.05
N VAL A 72 -23.43 -46.40 -10.85
CA VAL A 72 -24.88 -46.49 -10.60
C VAL A 72 -25.31 -45.40 -9.62
N ILE A 73 -26.15 -44.46 -10.08
CA ILE A 73 -26.71 -43.42 -9.21
C ILE A 73 -28.07 -43.92 -8.69
N PRO A 74 -28.29 -44.05 -7.37
CA PRO A 74 -29.51 -44.62 -6.78
C PRO A 74 -30.70 -43.65 -6.83
N MET A 75 -30.98 -43.12 -8.01
CA MET A 75 -32.05 -42.20 -8.32
C MET A 75 -32.84 -42.69 -9.54
N ARG A 76 -34.12 -42.32 -9.57
CA ARG A 76 -35.02 -42.66 -10.67
C ARG A 76 -34.63 -41.87 -11.92
N ASP A 77 -35.01 -42.38 -13.09
CA ASP A 77 -34.83 -41.68 -14.36
C ASP A 77 -35.48 -40.29 -14.31
N GLY A 78 -34.80 -39.28 -14.85
CA GLY A 78 -35.33 -37.92 -14.93
C GLY A 78 -35.54 -37.18 -13.61
N MET A 79 -34.96 -37.65 -12.50
CA MET A 79 -35.19 -37.11 -11.16
C MET A 79 -34.41 -35.82 -10.84
N ALA A 80 -33.22 -35.62 -11.41
CA ALA A 80 -32.38 -34.45 -11.15
C ALA A 80 -32.60 -33.37 -12.22
N ASP A 81 -32.94 -32.15 -11.80
CA ASP A 81 -33.13 -31.02 -12.72
C ASP A 81 -31.79 -30.39 -13.14
N ILE A 82 -30.82 -30.42 -12.22
CA ILE A 82 -29.47 -29.94 -12.44
C ILE A 82 -28.51 -31.00 -11.93
N ILE A 83 -27.49 -31.32 -12.73
CA ILE A 83 -26.38 -32.16 -12.28
C ILE A 83 -25.10 -31.34 -12.40
N VAL A 84 -24.34 -31.28 -11.32
CA VAL A 84 -23.00 -30.68 -11.29
C VAL A 84 -21.97 -31.75 -10.99
N SER A 85 -20.77 -31.61 -11.52
CA SER A 85 -19.62 -32.40 -11.12
C SER A 85 -18.37 -31.57 -11.38
N GLY A 86 -17.49 -31.47 -10.38
CA GLY A 86 -16.26 -30.73 -10.51
C GLY A 86 -15.08 -31.48 -9.96
N GLN A 87 -14.07 -31.71 -10.80
CA GLN A 87 -12.80 -32.34 -10.42
C GLN A 87 -12.97 -33.75 -9.85
N ALA A 88 -13.91 -34.52 -10.43
CA ALA A 88 -14.13 -35.93 -10.08
C ALA A 88 -13.80 -36.86 -11.26
N PHE A 89 -14.09 -36.45 -12.50
CA PHE A 89 -14.01 -37.31 -13.69
C PHE A 89 -12.61 -37.79 -14.04
N GLU A 90 -11.57 -37.04 -13.65
CA GLU A 90 -10.19 -37.47 -13.73
C GLU A 90 -9.89 -38.69 -12.85
N HIS A 91 -10.66 -38.90 -11.79
CA HIS A 91 -10.51 -40.00 -10.84
C HIS A 91 -11.48 -41.18 -11.10
N ILE A 92 -12.30 -41.10 -12.17
CA ILE A 92 -13.25 -42.17 -12.54
C ILE A 92 -12.72 -42.96 -13.74
N GLU A 93 -12.32 -44.21 -13.53
CA GLU A 93 -11.72 -45.07 -14.56
C GLU A 93 -12.60 -45.23 -15.81
N PHE A 94 -13.90 -45.45 -15.62
CA PHE A 94 -14.89 -45.58 -16.69
C PHE A 94 -15.89 -44.41 -16.68
N PHE A 95 -15.40 -43.17 -16.71
CA PHE A 95 -16.21 -41.94 -16.59
C PHE A 95 -17.40 -41.88 -17.56
N TRP A 96 -17.33 -42.53 -18.72
CA TRP A 96 -18.45 -42.60 -19.67
C TRP A 96 -19.66 -43.36 -19.12
N ARG A 97 -19.46 -44.34 -18.22
CA ARG A 97 -20.56 -45.05 -17.55
C ARG A 97 -21.24 -44.14 -16.52
N THR A 98 -20.47 -43.41 -15.71
CA THR A 98 -21.02 -42.43 -14.76
C THR A 98 -21.75 -41.30 -15.50
N PHE A 99 -21.21 -40.82 -16.62
CA PHE A 99 -21.90 -39.81 -17.44
C PHE A 99 -23.20 -40.33 -18.07
N ALA A 100 -23.24 -41.60 -18.50
CA ALA A 100 -24.48 -42.21 -18.97
C ALA A 100 -25.54 -42.29 -17.85
N GLU A 101 -25.14 -42.58 -16.61
CA GLU A 101 -26.03 -42.50 -15.44
C GLU A 101 -26.49 -41.07 -15.14
N MET A 102 -25.58 -40.08 -15.24
CA MET A 102 -25.96 -38.67 -15.13
C MET A 102 -27.03 -38.33 -16.18
N ALA A 103 -26.85 -38.75 -17.44
CA ALA A 103 -27.85 -38.55 -18.49
C ALA A 103 -29.19 -39.25 -18.21
N ARG A 104 -29.16 -40.46 -17.62
CA ARG A 104 -30.38 -41.21 -17.22
C ARG A 104 -31.17 -40.49 -16.14
N VAL A 105 -30.49 -40.04 -15.08
CA VAL A 105 -31.16 -39.37 -13.94
C VAL A 105 -31.47 -37.91 -14.22
N LEU A 106 -30.91 -37.31 -15.28
CA LEU A 106 -31.22 -35.95 -15.70
C LEU A 106 -32.65 -35.84 -16.25
N ASN A 107 -33.44 -34.94 -15.67
CA ASN A 107 -34.74 -34.52 -16.17
C ASN A 107 -34.67 -34.18 -17.67
N PRO A 108 -35.65 -34.53 -18.52
CA PRO A 108 -35.68 -34.19 -19.94
C PRO A 108 -35.37 -32.72 -20.27
N ASP A 109 -35.75 -31.77 -19.42
CA ASP A 109 -35.44 -30.34 -19.60
C ASP A 109 -34.25 -29.85 -18.75
N GLY A 110 -33.57 -30.77 -18.05
CA GLY A 110 -32.47 -30.49 -17.14
C GLY A 110 -31.18 -30.06 -17.83
N ILE A 111 -30.17 -29.75 -16.99
CA ILE A 111 -28.84 -29.30 -17.42
C ILE A 111 -27.72 -29.95 -16.60
N ILE A 112 -26.60 -30.26 -17.27
CA ILE A 112 -25.38 -30.76 -16.63
C ILE A 112 -24.28 -29.70 -16.76
N PHE A 113 -23.59 -29.42 -15.65
CA PHE A 113 -22.32 -28.71 -15.62
C PHE A 113 -21.21 -29.67 -15.19
N LEU A 114 -20.25 -29.89 -16.08
CA LEU A 114 -19.12 -30.79 -15.83
C LEU A 114 -17.81 -30.01 -15.94
N ILE A 115 -17.02 -30.04 -14.87
CA ILE A 115 -15.69 -29.45 -14.80
C ILE A 115 -14.68 -30.54 -14.51
N ALA A 116 -13.67 -30.70 -15.37
CA ALA A 116 -12.58 -31.66 -15.18
C ALA A 116 -11.25 -31.08 -15.70
N PRO A 117 -10.10 -31.51 -15.17
CA PRO A 117 -8.81 -30.96 -15.57
C PRO A 117 -8.49 -31.25 -17.04
N SER A 118 -7.98 -30.24 -17.75
CA SER A 118 -7.50 -30.36 -19.13
C SER A 118 -5.97 -30.49 -19.23
N GLY A 119 -5.26 -30.21 -18.14
CA GLY A 119 -3.81 -30.30 -18.03
C GLY A 119 -3.36 -30.52 -16.59
N GLY A 120 -2.11 -30.22 -16.30
CA GLY A 120 -1.54 -30.31 -14.95
C GLY A 120 -0.83 -31.65 -14.67
N PRO A 121 -0.04 -31.71 -13.58
CA PRO A 121 0.72 -32.91 -13.21
C PRO A 121 -0.19 -34.06 -12.79
N GLU A 122 0.33 -35.29 -12.75
CA GLU A 122 -0.40 -36.43 -12.16
C GLU A 122 -0.62 -36.20 -10.66
N HIS A 123 -1.84 -36.39 -10.17
CA HIS A 123 -2.22 -36.31 -8.76
C HIS A 123 -3.17 -37.46 -8.39
N ARG A 124 -2.62 -38.54 -7.82
CA ARG A 124 -3.40 -39.75 -7.53
C ARG A 124 -4.27 -39.60 -6.29
N PHE A 125 -5.59 -39.82 -6.44
CA PHE A 125 -6.52 -39.77 -5.31
C PHE A 125 -7.80 -40.64 -5.53
N PRO A 126 -7.73 -41.99 -5.58
CA PRO A 126 -6.56 -42.88 -5.52
C PRO A 126 -5.92 -43.19 -6.90
N VAL A 127 -6.64 -42.91 -7.98
CA VAL A 127 -6.18 -43.00 -9.37
C VAL A 127 -6.22 -41.62 -10.00
N ASP A 128 -5.58 -41.42 -11.15
CA ASP A 128 -5.64 -40.19 -11.92
C ASP A 128 -5.54 -40.56 -13.41
N CYS A 129 -6.69 -40.63 -14.06
CA CYS A 129 -6.89 -41.39 -15.28
C CYS A 129 -6.84 -40.52 -16.54
N TYR A 130 -7.35 -39.28 -16.47
CA TYR A 130 -7.67 -38.51 -17.67
C TYR A 130 -7.40 -37.01 -17.54
N ARG A 131 -7.04 -36.42 -18.68
CA ARG A 131 -7.13 -34.98 -18.96
C ARG A 131 -8.06 -34.77 -20.14
N PHE A 132 -9.00 -33.84 -20.01
CA PHE A 132 -10.08 -33.67 -20.98
C PHE A 132 -9.80 -32.52 -21.93
N LEU A 133 -9.89 -32.79 -23.23
CA LEU A 133 -9.92 -31.76 -24.29
C LEU A 133 -11.37 -31.57 -24.78
N PRO A 134 -11.70 -30.44 -25.44
CA PRO A 134 -13.08 -30.18 -25.89
C PRO A 134 -13.73 -31.30 -26.70
N ASP A 135 -12.96 -32.02 -27.53
CA ASP A 135 -13.48 -33.15 -28.32
C ASP A 135 -13.91 -34.34 -27.47
N ALA A 136 -13.33 -34.53 -26.28
CA ALA A 136 -13.76 -35.57 -25.35
C ALA A 136 -15.20 -35.31 -24.89
N TYR A 137 -15.54 -34.06 -24.55
CA TYR A 137 -16.91 -33.69 -24.18
C TYR A 137 -17.89 -33.77 -25.36
N ARG A 138 -17.46 -33.43 -26.58
CA ARG A 138 -18.28 -33.66 -27.79
C ARG A 138 -18.57 -35.14 -28.01
N ALA A 139 -17.58 -36.01 -27.84
CA ALA A 139 -17.75 -37.45 -27.95
C ALA A 139 -18.68 -38.00 -26.86
N LEU A 140 -18.54 -37.50 -25.63
CA LEU A 140 -19.34 -37.89 -24.47
C LEU A 140 -20.83 -37.51 -24.64
N ALA A 141 -21.10 -36.30 -25.11
CA ALA A 141 -22.45 -35.85 -25.46
C ALA A 141 -23.07 -36.78 -26.51
N LYS A 142 -22.32 -37.11 -27.57
CA LYS A 142 -22.77 -38.02 -28.62
C LYS A 142 -23.08 -39.42 -28.09
N SER A 143 -22.25 -39.97 -27.21
CA SER A 143 -22.47 -41.32 -26.66
C SER A 143 -23.67 -41.42 -25.73
N ALA A 144 -24.00 -40.36 -25.00
CA ALA A 144 -25.13 -40.32 -24.08
C ALA A 144 -26.41 -39.72 -24.69
N ASN A 145 -26.41 -39.45 -26.00
CA ASN A 145 -27.52 -38.80 -26.71
C ASN A 145 -27.92 -37.43 -26.14
N LEU A 146 -26.94 -36.65 -25.67
CA LEU A 146 -27.10 -35.27 -25.22
C LEU A 146 -26.58 -34.28 -26.28
N ASP A 147 -26.97 -33.01 -26.14
CA ASP A 147 -26.36 -31.87 -26.81
C ASP A 147 -25.29 -31.23 -25.91
N LEU A 148 -24.12 -30.94 -26.47
CA LEU A 148 -23.11 -30.08 -25.83
C LEU A 148 -23.46 -28.61 -26.17
N VAL A 149 -24.07 -27.93 -25.21
CA VAL A 149 -24.56 -26.55 -25.35
C VAL A 149 -23.41 -25.56 -25.40
N ASP A 150 -22.40 -25.73 -24.56
CA ASP A 150 -21.20 -24.89 -24.56
C ASP A 150 -20.00 -25.67 -23.99
N VAL A 151 -18.79 -25.26 -24.38
CA VAL A 151 -17.53 -25.81 -23.86
C VAL A 151 -16.44 -24.75 -23.89
N TRP A 152 -15.76 -24.55 -22.78
CA TRP A 152 -14.60 -23.67 -22.71
C TRP A 152 -13.53 -24.24 -21.78
N ARG A 153 -12.29 -23.82 -22.02
CA ARG A 153 -11.13 -24.18 -21.21
C ARG A 153 -10.69 -22.94 -20.45
N ASP A 154 -10.60 -23.06 -19.13
CA ASP A 154 -9.97 -22.08 -18.28
C ASP A 154 -8.44 -22.26 -18.37
N GLU A 155 -7.69 -21.17 -18.47
CA GLU A 155 -6.23 -21.21 -18.58
C GLU A 155 -5.52 -21.04 -17.23
N ARG A 156 -6.29 -20.80 -16.16
CA ARG A 156 -5.76 -20.50 -14.82
C ARG A 156 -5.37 -21.76 -14.07
N GLY A 157 -4.23 -21.68 -13.40
CA GLY A 157 -3.63 -22.79 -12.68
C GLY A 157 -3.07 -23.87 -13.62
N PRO A 158 -2.39 -24.87 -13.05
CA PRO A 158 -1.81 -25.95 -13.83
C PRO A 158 -2.86 -26.85 -14.50
N TRP A 159 -4.06 -26.94 -13.92
CA TRP A 159 -5.12 -27.88 -14.33
C TRP A 159 -5.88 -27.46 -15.58
N GLN A 160 -5.95 -26.14 -15.83
CA GLN A 160 -6.60 -25.55 -17.00
C GLN A 160 -8.01 -26.14 -17.24
N ASP A 161 -8.86 -26.06 -16.21
CA ASP A 161 -10.14 -26.78 -16.12
C ASP A 161 -10.98 -26.66 -17.41
N LEU A 162 -11.48 -27.79 -17.93
CA LEU A 162 -12.42 -27.84 -19.05
C LEU A 162 -13.85 -27.88 -18.50
N VAL A 163 -14.65 -26.89 -18.90
CA VAL A 163 -16.06 -26.77 -18.52
C VAL A 163 -16.93 -27.18 -19.69
N GLY A 164 -17.90 -28.04 -19.42
CA GLY A 164 -18.89 -28.53 -20.38
C GLY A 164 -20.30 -28.33 -19.87
N VAL A 165 -21.18 -27.88 -20.75
CA VAL A 165 -22.60 -27.67 -20.47
C VAL A 165 -23.42 -28.59 -21.38
N PHE A 166 -24.23 -29.48 -20.79
CA PHE A 166 -24.97 -30.49 -21.55
C PHE A 166 -26.45 -30.48 -21.23
N ARG A 167 -27.28 -30.84 -22.21
CA ARG A 167 -28.74 -31.02 -22.06
C ARG A 167 -29.23 -32.17 -22.94
N HIS A 168 -30.42 -32.69 -22.68
CA HIS A 168 -31.04 -33.66 -23.59
C HIS A 168 -31.33 -33.05 -24.95
N LYS A 169 -31.26 -33.87 -26.00
CA LYS A 169 -31.67 -33.47 -27.35
C LYS A 169 -33.14 -33.12 -27.37
N GLY A 170 -33.46 -31.94 -27.91
CA GLY A 170 -34.83 -31.44 -27.96
C GLY A 170 -35.37 -30.93 -26.63
N ALA A 171 -34.51 -30.77 -25.61
CA ALA A 171 -34.88 -30.07 -24.39
C ALA A 171 -35.40 -28.66 -24.72
N SER A 172 -36.43 -28.22 -24.00
CA SER A 172 -37.04 -26.92 -24.19
C SER A 172 -35.98 -25.82 -24.05
N PRO A 173 -35.98 -24.77 -24.90
CA PRO A 173 -35.05 -23.66 -24.75
C PRO A 173 -35.12 -23.08 -23.35
N LEU A 174 -33.96 -22.75 -22.75
CA LEU A 174 -33.92 -22.01 -21.50
C LEU A 174 -34.40 -20.58 -21.77
N ALA A 175 -35.72 -20.38 -21.66
CA ALA A 175 -36.31 -19.05 -21.74
C ALA A 175 -35.80 -18.22 -20.56
N ARG A 176 -35.13 -17.11 -20.87
CA ARG A 176 -34.79 -16.12 -19.85
C ARG A 176 -36.06 -15.34 -19.51
N ALA A 177 -36.41 -15.27 -18.23
CA ALA A 177 -37.40 -14.33 -17.74
C ALA A 177 -37.03 -12.91 -18.21
N ARG A 178 -38.04 -12.06 -18.45
CA ARG A 178 -37.83 -10.68 -18.92
C ARG A 178 -36.76 -10.00 -18.06
N ALA A 179 -35.84 -9.30 -18.72
CA ALA A 179 -34.65 -8.65 -18.15
C ALA A 179 -34.89 -7.58 -17.05
N ALA A 180 -36.09 -7.51 -16.46
CA ALA A 180 -36.33 -6.73 -15.26
C ALA A 180 -35.71 -7.49 -14.07
N ASP A 181 -34.87 -6.79 -13.29
CA ASP A 181 -34.29 -7.23 -12.01
C ASP A 181 -33.08 -8.17 -12.03
N ARG A 182 -32.23 -8.11 -13.06
CA ARG A 182 -30.85 -8.60 -12.90
C ARG A 182 -30.06 -7.61 -12.05
N THR A 183 -30.02 -7.82 -10.73
CA THR A 183 -29.02 -7.17 -9.90
C THR A 183 -27.65 -7.69 -10.34
N ALA A 184 -26.82 -6.81 -10.91
CA ALA A 184 -25.39 -7.06 -11.04
C ALA A 184 -24.84 -7.51 -9.68
N PRO A 185 -23.76 -8.31 -9.62
CA PRO A 185 -23.09 -8.58 -8.35
C PRO A 185 -22.76 -7.24 -7.69
N PHE A 186 -23.55 -6.91 -6.68
CA PHE A 186 -23.53 -5.66 -5.95
C PHE A 186 -23.47 -6.06 -4.49
N ILE A 187 -22.45 -5.59 -3.80
CA ILE A 187 -22.35 -5.81 -2.36
C ILE A 187 -23.14 -4.68 -1.70
N PRO A 188 -24.32 -5.00 -1.12
CA PRO A 188 -25.23 -3.99 -0.61
C PRO A 188 -24.59 -3.23 0.55
N PHE A 189 -24.87 -1.93 0.61
CA PHE A 189 -24.54 -1.10 1.75
C PHE A 189 -25.64 -1.24 2.80
N ASP A 190 -25.29 -1.78 3.96
CA ASP A 190 -26.21 -2.04 5.07
C ASP A 190 -26.55 -0.80 5.91
N GLY A 191 -25.88 0.34 5.69
CA GLY A 191 -26.23 1.61 6.31
C GLY A 191 -25.65 1.85 7.71
N GLU A 192 -24.71 1.02 8.17
CA GLU A 192 -24.23 1.03 9.57
C GLU A 192 -22.90 1.79 9.82
N GLY A 193 -22.25 2.33 8.80
CA GLY A 193 -20.95 3.00 8.94
C GLY A 193 -20.94 4.18 9.93
N LEU A 194 -20.04 4.13 10.91
CA LEU A 194 -19.82 5.23 11.85
C LEU A 194 -19.06 6.40 11.18
N PRO A 195 -19.20 7.66 11.66
CA PRO A 195 -18.54 8.82 11.04
C PRO A 195 -17.02 8.67 10.86
N ASP A 196 -16.33 8.04 11.82
CA ASP A 196 -14.89 7.80 11.74
C ASP A 196 -14.53 6.74 10.68
N GLU A 197 -15.42 5.79 10.41
CA GLU A 197 -15.26 4.76 9.39
C GLU A 197 -15.46 5.30 7.96
N GLU A 198 -16.07 6.47 7.81
CA GLU A 198 -16.34 7.15 6.52
C GLU A 198 -15.28 8.20 6.16
N ARG A 199 -14.17 8.24 6.90
CA ARG A 199 -13.09 9.20 6.66
C ARG A 199 -12.49 9.02 5.27
N LEU A 200 -12.16 10.14 4.63
CA LEU A 200 -11.47 10.19 3.33
C LEU A 200 -10.10 10.86 3.49
N SER A 201 -9.13 10.47 2.66
CA SER A 201 -7.80 11.09 2.63
C SER A 201 -7.28 11.15 1.19
N GLY A 202 -6.25 11.96 0.97
CA GLY A 202 -5.57 12.07 -0.32
C GLY A 202 -5.15 13.49 -0.62
N LYS A 203 -4.04 13.64 -1.34
CA LYS A 203 -3.45 14.93 -1.67
C LYS A 203 -3.92 15.51 -3.00
N ALA A 204 -4.43 14.67 -3.89
CA ALA A 204 -4.99 15.08 -5.18
C ALA A 204 -6.24 14.26 -5.52
N PRO A 205 -7.30 14.85 -6.09
CA PRO A 205 -8.44 14.09 -6.60
C PRO A 205 -8.01 13.07 -7.66
N TYR A 206 -8.53 11.84 -7.58
CA TYR A 206 -8.15 10.79 -8.54
C TYR A 206 -8.50 11.14 -10.00
N LEU A 207 -9.63 11.83 -10.24
CA LEU A 207 -10.03 12.31 -11.57
C LEU A 207 -9.02 13.30 -12.17
N ASP A 208 -8.43 14.18 -11.36
CA ASP A 208 -7.41 15.14 -11.84
C ASP A 208 -6.14 14.39 -12.25
N VAL A 209 -5.79 13.35 -11.51
CA VAL A 209 -4.66 12.47 -11.85
C VAL A 209 -4.94 11.70 -13.12
N LEU A 210 -6.13 11.09 -13.28
CA LEU A 210 -6.54 10.41 -14.51
C LEU A 210 -6.49 11.34 -15.73
N ALA A 211 -6.99 12.57 -15.60
CA ALA A 211 -6.95 13.58 -16.66
C ALA A 211 -5.50 13.90 -17.08
N ARG A 212 -4.57 13.94 -16.12
CA ARG A 212 -3.14 14.12 -16.41
C ARG A 212 -2.55 12.94 -17.17
N PHE A 213 -2.92 11.69 -16.85
CA PHE A 213 -2.48 10.54 -17.64
C PHE A 213 -2.98 10.63 -19.08
N HIS A 214 -4.27 10.93 -19.30
CA HIS A 214 -4.79 11.13 -20.66
C HIS A 214 -4.02 12.20 -21.44
N LYS A 215 -3.74 13.34 -20.79
CA LYS A 215 -3.00 14.44 -21.39
C LYS A 215 -1.55 14.08 -21.72
N GLU A 216 -0.78 13.64 -20.71
CA GLU A 216 0.68 13.49 -20.83
C GLU A 216 1.07 12.22 -21.58
N LEU A 217 0.31 11.12 -21.41
CA LEU A 217 0.53 9.88 -22.14
C LEU A 217 0.02 10.01 -23.59
N SER A 218 -1.09 10.73 -23.79
CA SER A 218 -1.80 10.78 -25.08
C SER A 218 -2.01 9.37 -25.67
N PRO A 219 -2.74 8.49 -24.94
CA PRO A 219 -2.89 7.08 -25.34
C PRO A 219 -3.65 6.96 -26.66
N SER A 220 -3.43 5.88 -27.42
CA SER A 220 -4.20 5.62 -28.65
C SER A 220 -5.45 4.78 -28.37
N SER A 221 -5.52 4.10 -27.23
CA SER A 221 -6.68 3.37 -26.73
C SER A 221 -6.80 3.48 -25.21
N TYR A 222 -8.04 3.55 -24.71
CA TYR A 222 -8.35 3.56 -23.27
C TYR A 222 -9.35 2.46 -22.89
N PHE A 223 -9.13 1.81 -21.76
CA PHE A 223 -10.02 0.76 -21.26
C PHE A 223 -10.36 0.97 -19.79
N GLU A 224 -11.64 0.94 -19.44
CA GLU A 224 -12.11 1.18 -18.07
C GLU A 224 -13.00 0.03 -17.60
N ILE A 225 -12.76 -0.45 -16.37
CA ILE A 225 -13.63 -1.39 -15.67
C ILE A 225 -14.22 -0.65 -14.47
N GLY A 226 -15.55 -0.64 -14.37
CA GLY A 226 -16.28 0.07 -13.31
C GLY A 226 -16.55 1.52 -13.69
N VAL A 227 -17.45 1.72 -14.66
CA VAL A 227 -17.76 3.04 -15.23
C VAL A 227 -18.69 3.84 -14.32
N ARG A 228 -19.65 3.16 -13.68
CA ARG A 228 -20.72 3.70 -12.84
C ARG A 228 -21.37 4.94 -13.47
N HIS A 229 -20.96 6.14 -13.06
CA HIS A 229 -21.54 7.41 -13.51
C HIS A 229 -20.90 8.00 -14.78
N GLY A 230 -19.81 7.42 -15.26
CA GLY A 230 -19.09 7.83 -16.48
C GLY A 230 -18.11 8.99 -16.32
N ARG A 231 -17.86 9.48 -15.10
CA ARG A 231 -17.02 10.68 -14.87
C ARG A 231 -15.54 10.46 -15.21
N SER A 232 -14.98 9.32 -14.84
CA SER A 232 -13.64 8.86 -15.23
C SER A 232 -13.58 8.61 -16.74
N LEU A 233 -14.53 7.83 -17.27
CA LEU A 233 -14.58 7.49 -18.69
C LEU A 233 -14.71 8.72 -19.61
N ALA A 234 -15.40 9.78 -19.16
CA ALA A 234 -15.52 11.04 -19.91
C ALA A 234 -14.18 11.77 -20.13
N LEU A 235 -13.14 11.44 -19.34
CA LEU A 235 -11.79 12.00 -19.51
C LEU A 235 -11.05 11.41 -20.72
N ALA A 236 -11.60 10.35 -21.33
CA ALA A 236 -10.98 9.67 -22.46
C ALA A 236 -10.70 10.62 -23.63
N SER A 237 -9.41 10.79 -23.93
CA SER A 237 -8.91 11.56 -25.09
C SER A 237 -8.77 10.73 -26.37
N ALA A 238 -9.09 9.44 -26.30
CA ALA A 238 -8.85 8.44 -27.35
C ALA A 238 -10.08 7.50 -27.46
N PRO A 239 -10.17 6.65 -28.51
CA PRO A 239 -11.15 5.58 -28.54
C PRO A 239 -11.11 4.77 -27.23
N ALA A 240 -12.28 4.61 -26.61
CA ALA A 240 -12.38 4.04 -25.28
C ALA A 240 -13.50 3.02 -25.16
N ILE A 241 -13.25 1.99 -24.36
CA ILE A 241 -14.25 1.00 -23.97
C ILE A 241 -14.36 1.01 -22.45
N GLY A 242 -15.56 1.32 -21.95
CA GLY A 242 -15.92 1.16 -20.55
C GLY A 242 -16.78 -0.08 -20.36
N VAL A 243 -16.45 -0.93 -19.39
CA VAL A 243 -17.20 -2.15 -19.06
C VAL A 243 -17.78 -2.03 -17.66
N ASP A 244 -19.09 -2.17 -17.56
CA ASP A 244 -19.81 -2.05 -16.30
C ASP A 244 -21.09 -2.90 -16.35
N PRO A 245 -21.43 -3.71 -15.32
CA PRO A 245 -22.63 -4.53 -15.35
C PRO A 245 -23.93 -3.72 -15.15
N ALA A 246 -23.87 -2.52 -14.58
CA ALA A 246 -25.02 -1.66 -14.29
C ALA A 246 -24.66 -0.15 -14.39
N PRO A 247 -24.28 0.35 -15.59
CA PRO A 247 -23.86 1.73 -15.76
C PRO A 247 -25.02 2.72 -15.57
N GLU A 248 -24.76 3.79 -14.81
CA GLU A 248 -25.67 4.90 -14.52
C GLU A 248 -25.09 6.22 -15.05
N ILE A 249 -24.84 6.26 -16.37
CA ILE A 249 -24.15 7.37 -17.03
C ILE A 249 -24.91 8.69 -16.81
N SER A 250 -24.22 9.65 -16.20
CA SER A 250 -24.77 10.96 -15.81
C SER A 250 -24.04 12.14 -16.47
N VAL A 251 -23.11 11.85 -17.36
CA VAL A 251 -22.27 12.84 -18.07
C VAL A 251 -22.25 12.55 -19.57
N GLU A 252 -21.93 13.56 -20.38
CA GLU A 252 -21.72 13.37 -21.81
C GLU A 252 -20.40 12.63 -22.05
N LEU A 253 -20.45 11.58 -22.88
CA LEU A 253 -19.27 10.80 -23.27
C LEU A 253 -18.84 11.18 -24.69
N GLY A 254 -17.53 11.05 -24.96
CA GLY A 254 -16.98 11.31 -26.29
C GLY A 254 -17.55 10.38 -27.37
N LYS A 255 -17.58 10.84 -28.62
CA LYS A 255 -18.15 10.07 -29.76
C LYS A 255 -17.45 8.73 -30.03
N ALA A 256 -16.21 8.58 -29.59
CA ALA A 256 -15.41 7.36 -29.74
C ALA A 256 -15.38 6.50 -28.46
N VAL A 257 -16.28 6.77 -27.52
CA VAL A 257 -16.43 6.02 -26.27
C VAL A 257 -17.59 5.03 -26.41
N GLN A 258 -17.33 3.77 -26.10
CA GLN A 258 -18.34 2.71 -26.04
C GLN A 258 -18.49 2.24 -24.58
N VAL A 259 -19.73 2.17 -24.10
CA VAL A 259 -20.06 1.51 -22.83
C VAL A 259 -20.65 0.14 -23.12
N VAL A 260 -20.07 -0.90 -22.53
CA VAL A 260 -20.55 -2.28 -22.64
C VAL A 260 -21.18 -2.67 -21.31
N THR A 261 -22.49 -2.93 -21.33
CA THR A 261 -23.23 -3.37 -20.15
C THR A 261 -22.98 -4.86 -19.90
N ALA A 262 -21.92 -5.17 -19.16
CA ALA A 262 -21.50 -6.52 -18.81
C ALA A 262 -20.57 -6.53 -17.58
N GLU A 263 -20.51 -7.65 -16.88
CA GLU A 263 -19.42 -7.93 -15.95
C GLU A 263 -18.10 -8.06 -16.72
N SER A 264 -16.97 -7.71 -16.09
CA SER A 264 -15.65 -7.76 -16.73
C SER A 264 -15.29 -9.17 -17.23
N ASP A 265 -15.46 -10.19 -16.40
CA ASP A 265 -15.20 -11.60 -16.79
C ASP A 265 -16.02 -12.02 -18.03
N ALA A 266 -17.29 -11.60 -18.11
CA ALA A 266 -18.17 -11.89 -19.25
C ALA A 266 -17.73 -11.14 -20.52
N TYR A 267 -17.28 -9.89 -20.38
CA TYR A 267 -16.69 -9.12 -21.47
C TYR A 267 -15.42 -9.80 -22.01
N PHE A 268 -14.49 -10.15 -21.12
CA PHE A 268 -13.23 -10.81 -21.50
C PHE A 268 -13.45 -12.17 -22.15
N ALA A 269 -14.44 -12.95 -21.68
CA ALA A 269 -14.80 -14.24 -22.27
C ALA A 269 -15.37 -14.12 -23.70
N SER A 270 -16.15 -13.08 -23.97
CA SER A 270 -16.77 -12.84 -25.29
C SER A 270 -15.84 -12.12 -26.28
N HIS A 271 -14.79 -11.46 -25.80
CA HIS A 271 -13.89 -10.64 -26.62
C HIS A 271 -12.43 -11.15 -26.57
N GLN A 272 -12.19 -12.44 -26.81
CA GLN A 272 -10.86 -13.04 -26.65
C GLN A 272 -9.76 -12.36 -27.51
N GLN A 273 -10.11 -11.84 -28.69
CA GLN A 273 -9.20 -11.11 -29.60
C GLN A 273 -9.43 -9.58 -29.57
N GLY A 274 -9.55 -9.00 -28.37
CA GLY A 274 -9.76 -7.56 -28.21
C GLY A 274 -8.57 -6.71 -28.66
N ASP A 275 -8.84 -5.43 -28.95
CA ASP A 275 -7.81 -4.47 -29.34
C ASP A 275 -6.78 -4.25 -28.22
N PRO A 276 -5.51 -3.95 -28.58
CA PRO A 276 -4.50 -3.65 -27.58
C PRO A 276 -4.82 -2.40 -26.76
N ILE A 277 -4.43 -2.43 -25.49
CA ILE A 277 -4.70 -1.41 -24.49
C ILE A 277 -3.41 -0.61 -24.22
N ASP A 278 -3.48 0.72 -24.38
CA ASP A 278 -2.37 1.63 -24.09
C ASP A 278 -2.49 2.26 -22.69
N PHE A 279 -3.72 2.53 -22.24
CA PHE A 279 -4.02 3.02 -20.91
C PHE A 279 -5.28 2.35 -20.35
N ALA A 280 -5.25 1.94 -19.09
CA ALA A 280 -6.40 1.35 -18.43
C ALA A 280 -6.62 1.87 -17.01
N PHE A 281 -7.88 1.81 -16.57
CA PHE A 281 -8.32 2.09 -15.21
C PHE A 281 -9.22 0.97 -14.68
N ILE A 282 -8.97 0.50 -13.46
CA ILE A 282 -9.76 -0.54 -12.79
C ILE A 282 -10.32 0.03 -11.48
N ASP A 283 -11.65 0.12 -11.42
CA ASP A 283 -12.47 0.59 -10.28
C ASP A 283 -13.76 -0.26 -10.16
N GLY A 284 -13.58 -1.59 -10.15
CA GLY A 284 -14.65 -2.58 -10.35
C GLY A 284 -15.39 -3.05 -9.10
N LEU A 285 -15.36 -4.36 -8.81
CA LEU A 285 -16.16 -4.97 -7.73
C LEU A 285 -15.55 -4.81 -6.32
N HIS A 286 -14.29 -4.38 -6.23
CA HIS A 286 -13.52 -4.16 -5.00
C HIS A 286 -13.23 -5.43 -4.18
N THR A 287 -13.42 -6.63 -4.75
CA THR A 287 -12.90 -7.86 -4.17
C THR A 287 -11.55 -8.22 -4.80
N PHE A 288 -10.60 -8.60 -3.94
CA PHE A 288 -9.23 -8.92 -4.33
C PHE A 288 -9.15 -9.86 -5.55
N GLU A 289 -9.88 -10.98 -5.54
CA GLU A 289 -9.80 -11.97 -6.60
C GLU A 289 -10.38 -11.46 -7.93
N GLN A 290 -11.40 -10.60 -7.90
CA GLN A 290 -11.93 -9.98 -9.12
C GLN A 290 -10.94 -8.97 -9.68
N THR A 291 -10.39 -8.09 -8.84
CA THR A 291 -9.37 -7.11 -9.28
C THR A 291 -8.11 -7.80 -9.81
N LEU A 292 -7.71 -8.93 -9.23
CA LEU A 292 -6.60 -9.74 -9.74
C LEU A 292 -6.88 -10.27 -11.15
N ARG A 293 -8.09 -10.80 -11.40
CA ARG A 293 -8.50 -11.25 -12.75
C ARG A 293 -8.55 -10.08 -13.73
N ASP A 294 -9.11 -8.96 -13.33
CA ASP A 294 -9.19 -7.74 -14.14
C ASP A 294 -7.78 -7.27 -14.55
N PHE A 295 -6.85 -7.22 -13.59
CA PHE A 295 -5.43 -6.94 -13.85
C PHE A 295 -4.83 -7.91 -14.87
N MET A 296 -4.98 -9.23 -14.66
CA MET A 296 -4.42 -10.26 -15.54
C MET A 296 -4.96 -10.15 -16.97
N GLN A 297 -6.24 -9.82 -17.11
CA GLN A 297 -6.90 -9.68 -18.42
C GLN A 297 -6.49 -8.39 -19.15
N VAL A 298 -6.34 -7.29 -18.42
CA VAL A 298 -5.83 -6.03 -18.98
C VAL A 298 -4.36 -6.18 -19.39
N GLU A 299 -3.52 -6.80 -18.54
CA GLU A 299 -2.10 -7.05 -18.86
C GLU A 299 -1.95 -7.86 -20.15
N ARG A 300 -2.75 -8.92 -20.33
CA ARG A 300 -2.74 -9.76 -21.54
C ARG A 300 -3.01 -8.98 -22.84
N ARG A 301 -3.60 -7.78 -22.75
CA ARG A 301 -3.89 -6.89 -23.89
C ARG A 301 -3.02 -5.64 -23.90
N ALA A 302 -2.16 -5.45 -22.92
CA ALA A 302 -1.35 -4.25 -22.79
C ALA A 302 -0.29 -4.16 -23.91
N ARG A 303 -0.12 -2.98 -24.49
CA ARG A 303 1.02 -2.69 -25.38
C ARG A 303 2.30 -2.43 -24.57
N PRO A 304 3.50 -2.57 -25.18
CA PRO A 304 4.74 -2.11 -24.58
C PRO A 304 4.66 -0.63 -24.19
N GLY A 305 5.02 -0.32 -22.94
CA GLY A 305 4.93 1.03 -22.38
C GLY A 305 3.54 1.45 -21.92
N ALA A 306 2.53 0.57 -21.98
CA ALA A 306 1.18 0.86 -21.47
C ALA A 306 1.18 1.13 -19.96
N ALA A 307 0.19 1.91 -19.52
CA ALA A 307 -0.03 2.26 -18.13
C ALA A 307 -1.35 1.68 -17.62
N LEU A 308 -1.37 1.23 -16.37
CA LEU A 308 -2.59 0.79 -15.69
C LEU A 308 -2.69 1.49 -14.33
N LEU A 309 -3.85 2.07 -14.05
CA LEU A 309 -4.22 2.57 -12.74
C LEU A 309 -5.29 1.66 -12.12
N ILE A 310 -5.16 1.42 -10.83
CA ILE A 310 -6.10 0.62 -10.03
C ILE A 310 -6.48 1.45 -8.81
N ASP A 311 -7.77 1.67 -8.56
CA ASP A 311 -8.23 2.45 -7.41
C ASP A 311 -8.30 1.61 -6.11
N ASP A 312 -8.67 2.24 -5.01
CA ASP A 312 -9.04 1.58 -3.74
C ASP A 312 -7.92 0.82 -3.03
N ILE A 313 -6.68 1.24 -3.24
CA ILE A 313 -5.50 0.59 -2.67
C ILE A 313 -5.31 0.94 -1.18
N PHE A 314 -5.79 2.10 -0.76
CA PHE A 314 -5.60 2.65 0.58
C PHE A 314 -6.94 2.97 1.29
N PRO A 315 -7.57 1.95 1.91
CA PRO A 315 -8.63 2.18 2.88
C PRO A 315 -8.18 3.19 3.95
N ASN A 316 -9.05 4.14 4.29
CA ASN A 316 -8.79 5.12 5.34
C ASN A 316 -9.15 4.60 6.74
N HIS A 317 -9.88 3.50 6.80
CA HIS A 317 -10.27 2.79 8.01
C HIS A 317 -10.41 1.30 7.71
N GLN A 318 -10.18 0.43 8.70
CA GLN A 318 -10.29 -1.03 8.53
C GLN A 318 -11.67 -1.45 7.99
N ALA A 319 -12.75 -0.86 8.49
CA ALA A 319 -14.13 -1.12 8.06
C ALA A 319 -14.37 -0.87 6.56
N GLN A 320 -13.62 0.05 5.93
CA GLN A 320 -13.70 0.29 4.49
C GLN A 320 -13.16 -0.88 3.68
N ALA A 321 -12.28 -1.69 4.27
CA ALA A 321 -11.55 -2.76 3.60
C ALA A 321 -12.20 -4.14 3.75
N GLU A 322 -13.33 -4.22 4.43
CA GLU A 322 -14.01 -5.48 4.70
C GLU A 322 -14.73 -6.01 3.47
N ARG A 323 -14.84 -7.33 3.34
CA ARG A 323 -15.53 -7.93 2.18
C ARG A 323 -17.05 -7.73 2.24
N GLN A 324 -17.61 -7.59 3.43
CA GLN A 324 -18.98 -7.13 3.62
C GLN A 324 -18.99 -5.61 3.68
N ARG A 325 -19.74 -4.97 2.78
CA ARG A 325 -19.78 -3.51 2.70
C ARG A 325 -20.63 -2.93 3.84
N ARG A 326 -19.95 -2.35 4.84
CA ARG A 326 -20.60 -1.54 5.88
C ARG A 326 -20.48 -0.03 5.71
N THR A 327 -19.56 0.43 4.86
CA THR A 327 -19.26 1.86 4.67
C THR A 327 -19.67 2.36 3.27
N ARG A 328 -19.86 3.67 3.13
CA ARG A 328 -20.09 4.32 1.84
C ARG A 328 -18.80 4.38 1.04
N ALA A 329 -17.71 4.83 1.68
CA ALA A 329 -16.35 4.88 1.14
C ALA A 329 -15.68 3.49 1.19
N TRP A 330 -16.31 2.51 0.57
CA TRP A 330 -15.92 1.11 0.64
C TRP A 330 -14.91 0.75 -0.43
N THR A 331 -13.74 0.26 -0.01
CA THR A 331 -12.63 -0.14 -0.88
C THR A 331 -12.51 -1.66 -1.03
N GLY A 332 -13.24 -2.42 -0.22
CA GLY A 332 -13.06 -3.86 -0.08
C GLY A 332 -11.60 -4.25 0.18
N ASP A 333 -11.21 -5.47 -0.20
CA ASP A 333 -9.89 -6.01 0.09
C ASP A 333 -8.87 -5.86 -1.05
N VAL A 334 -9.08 -4.87 -1.94
CA VAL A 334 -8.21 -4.53 -3.09
C VAL A 334 -6.76 -4.26 -2.67
N TRP A 335 -6.53 -3.71 -1.48
CA TRP A 335 -5.19 -3.46 -0.92
C TRP A 335 -4.28 -4.70 -0.89
N LYS A 336 -4.84 -5.93 -0.92
CA LYS A 336 -4.06 -7.16 -1.01
C LYS A 336 -3.30 -7.26 -2.34
N LEU A 337 -3.82 -6.66 -3.41
CA LEU A 337 -3.26 -6.72 -4.75
C LEU A 337 -1.84 -6.19 -4.80
N ILE A 338 -1.54 -5.06 -4.15
CA ILE A 338 -0.17 -4.50 -4.17
C ILE A 338 0.84 -5.46 -3.52
N GLN A 339 0.43 -6.23 -2.50
CA GLN A 339 1.29 -7.24 -1.89
C GLN A 339 1.53 -8.42 -2.82
N VAL A 340 0.46 -8.92 -3.46
CA VAL A 340 0.56 -10.01 -4.44
C VAL A 340 1.46 -9.62 -5.61
N LEU A 341 1.29 -8.41 -6.16
CA LEU A 341 2.13 -7.93 -7.26
C LEU A 341 3.59 -7.75 -6.83
N ARG A 342 3.87 -7.22 -5.62
CA ARG A 342 5.25 -7.13 -5.10
C ARG A 342 5.93 -8.50 -4.96
N THR A 343 5.19 -9.50 -4.51
CA THR A 343 5.71 -10.86 -4.26
C THR A 343 5.88 -11.66 -5.55
N HIS A 344 4.85 -11.66 -6.41
CA HIS A 344 4.79 -12.54 -7.57
C HIS A 344 5.23 -11.88 -8.88
N ARG A 345 5.24 -10.54 -8.93
CA ARG A 345 5.60 -9.75 -10.11
C ARG A 345 6.59 -8.63 -9.77
N PRO A 346 7.76 -8.96 -9.19
CA PRO A 346 8.80 -7.96 -8.89
C PRO A 346 9.38 -7.31 -10.15
N ASP A 347 9.09 -7.85 -11.33
CA ASP A 347 9.41 -7.27 -12.63
C ASP A 347 8.62 -6.00 -12.95
N LEU A 348 7.42 -5.82 -12.38
CA LEU A 348 6.59 -4.62 -12.56
C LEU A 348 7.14 -3.40 -11.82
N PHE A 349 6.87 -2.21 -12.36
CA PHE A 349 6.99 -0.96 -11.60
C PHE A 349 5.65 -0.67 -10.92
N LEU A 350 5.69 -0.54 -9.59
CA LEU A 350 4.52 -0.29 -8.75
C LEU A 350 4.73 1.02 -7.99
N LEU A 351 3.88 2.01 -8.24
CA LEU A 351 3.90 3.29 -7.54
C LEU A 351 2.53 3.57 -6.92
N PRO A 352 2.37 3.39 -5.60
CA PRO A 352 1.16 3.84 -4.92
C PRO A 352 1.06 5.37 -5.00
N LEU A 353 -0.14 5.90 -5.22
CA LEU A 353 -0.45 7.30 -5.40
C LEU A 353 -1.40 7.77 -4.30
N ASP A 354 -1.05 8.87 -3.64
CA ASP A 354 -1.84 9.44 -2.54
C ASP A 354 -3.03 10.26 -3.07
N THR A 355 -3.93 9.59 -3.79
CA THR A 355 -5.13 10.20 -4.37
C THR A 355 -6.33 10.13 -3.43
N HIS A 356 -7.21 11.11 -3.56
CA HIS A 356 -8.49 11.15 -2.86
C HIS A 356 -9.56 10.44 -3.72
N PRO A 357 -10.40 9.57 -3.12
CA PRO A 357 -10.59 9.35 -1.67
C PRO A 357 -9.78 8.20 -1.04
N SER A 358 -9.36 7.22 -1.82
CA SER A 358 -8.91 5.89 -1.34
C SER A 358 -7.58 5.46 -1.95
N GLY A 359 -6.94 6.32 -2.74
CA GLY A 359 -5.59 6.10 -3.28
C GLY A 359 -5.52 5.07 -4.40
N MET A 360 -4.76 5.42 -5.45
CA MET A 360 -4.55 4.56 -6.63
C MET A 360 -3.19 3.86 -6.60
N LEU A 361 -3.04 2.81 -7.40
CA LEU A 361 -1.77 2.19 -7.75
C LEU A 361 -1.50 2.38 -9.24
N LEU A 362 -0.36 3.01 -9.56
CA LEU A 362 0.22 2.95 -10.91
C LEU A 362 1.01 1.66 -11.08
N VAL A 363 0.63 0.91 -12.11
CA VAL A 363 1.34 -0.27 -12.61
C VAL A 363 1.89 0.02 -14.01
N ALA A 364 3.17 -0.21 -14.20
CA ALA A 364 3.86 -0.08 -15.49
C ALA A 364 4.87 -1.23 -15.70
N GLY A 365 5.33 -1.38 -16.94
CA GLY A 365 6.15 -2.54 -17.34
C GLY A 365 5.32 -3.81 -17.50
N LEU A 366 4.06 -3.69 -17.91
CA LEU A 366 3.14 -4.79 -18.18
C LEU A 366 3.69 -5.70 -19.29
N ASP A 367 3.57 -7.01 -19.15
CA ASP A 367 4.01 -7.99 -20.14
C ASP A 367 2.84 -8.90 -20.53
N PRO A 368 2.26 -8.75 -21.75
CA PRO A 368 1.09 -9.51 -22.17
C PRO A 368 1.35 -11.02 -22.31
N HIS A 369 2.61 -11.45 -22.32
CA HIS A 369 2.99 -12.86 -22.36
C HIS A 369 3.29 -13.44 -20.97
N ASN A 370 3.23 -12.63 -19.91
CA ASN A 370 3.51 -13.09 -18.56
C ASN A 370 2.43 -14.06 -18.06
N ARG A 371 2.88 -15.22 -17.58
CA ARG A 371 2.02 -16.32 -17.13
C ARG A 371 2.07 -16.55 -15.63
N VAL A 372 2.89 -15.83 -14.87
CA VAL A 372 3.16 -16.13 -13.44
C VAL A 372 1.88 -16.12 -12.61
N LEU A 373 1.05 -15.07 -12.76
CA LEU A 373 -0.21 -14.97 -12.02
C LEU A 373 -1.26 -15.96 -12.54
N TRP A 374 -1.27 -16.24 -13.83
CA TRP A 374 -2.15 -17.25 -14.45
C TRP A 374 -1.86 -18.63 -13.89
N ASP A 375 -0.60 -19.06 -13.91
CA ASP A 375 -0.17 -20.40 -13.48
C ASP A 375 -0.30 -20.58 -11.96
N ARG A 376 -0.16 -19.49 -11.18
CA ARG A 376 -0.25 -19.49 -9.72
C ARG A 376 -1.59 -18.97 -9.18
N TYR A 377 -2.61 -18.81 -10.03
CA TYR A 377 -3.88 -18.22 -9.64
C TYR A 377 -4.51 -18.89 -8.41
N ASN A 378 -4.68 -20.22 -8.46
CA ASN A 378 -5.31 -20.99 -7.38
C ASN A 378 -4.59 -20.89 -6.03
N PRO A 379 -3.25 -21.11 -5.92
CA PRO A 379 -2.56 -20.94 -4.65
C PRO A 379 -2.56 -19.48 -4.16
N ILE A 380 -2.43 -18.49 -5.06
CA ILE A 380 -2.49 -17.06 -4.70
C ILE A 380 -3.86 -16.74 -4.10
N VAL A 381 -4.96 -17.09 -4.78
CA VAL A 381 -6.30 -16.80 -4.28
C VAL A 381 -6.54 -17.52 -2.96
N ARG A 382 -6.16 -18.79 -2.82
CA ARG A 382 -6.29 -19.53 -1.55
C ARG A 382 -5.56 -18.86 -0.38
N GLU A 383 -4.40 -18.27 -0.63
CA GLU A 383 -3.61 -17.58 0.39
C GLU A 383 -4.25 -16.26 0.79
N TYR A 384 -4.65 -15.44 -0.19
CA TYR A 384 -5.04 -14.04 0.02
C TYR A 384 -6.56 -13.80 0.16
N ILE A 385 -7.42 -14.77 -0.19
CA ILE A 385 -8.89 -14.61 -0.05
C ILE A 385 -9.36 -14.55 1.41
N LYS A 386 -8.51 -14.98 2.35
CA LYS A 386 -8.84 -14.98 3.79
C LYS A 386 -9.08 -13.56 4.29
N ASP A 387 -10.05 -13.41 5.19
CA ASP A 387 -10.28 -12.14 5.86
C ASP A 387 -9.04 -11.76 6.68
N ALA A 388 -8.57 -10.53 6.48
CA ALA A 388 -7.38 -9.99 7.11
C ALA A 388 -7.53 -8.48 7.27
N GLU A 389 -7.03 -7.94 8.37
CA GLU A 389 -6.98 -6.50 8.58
C GLU A 389 -5.89 -5.89 7.67
N PRO A 390 -6.14 -4.71 7.07
CA PRO A 390 -5.09 -4.00 6.35
C PRO A 390 -3.91 -3.68 7.28
N PRO A 391 -2.65 -3.92 6.87
CA PRO A 391 -1.50 -3.52 7.66
C PRO A 391 -1.53 -2.01 7.97
N ALA A 392 -0.98 -1.62 9.12
CA ALA A 392 -0.91 -0.21 9.53
C ALA A 392 -0.27 0.70 8.45
N ALA A 393 0.75 0.19 7.73
CA ALA A 393 1.39 0.87 6.62
C ALA A 393 0.44 1.17 5.45
N ILE A 394 -0.54 0.30 5.17
CA ILE A 394 -1.57 0.54 4.16
C ILE A 394 -2.54 1.64 4.65
N LEU A 395 -3.07 1.51 5.87
CA LEU A 395 -3.97 2.53 6.44
C LEU A 395 -3.31 3.91 6.52
N ALA A 396 -2.01 3.95 6.81
CA ALA A 396 -1.22 5.17 6.89
C ALA A 396 -0.68 5.67 5.53
N ARG A 397 -1.01 4.99 4.41
CA ARG A 397 -0.55 5.31 3.04
C ARG A 397 0.97 5.41 2.92
N GLU A 398 1.69 4.57 3.65
CA GLU A 398 3.15 4.60 3.68
C GLU A 398 3.74 4.27 2.32
N GLY A 399 4.64 5.14 1.87
CA GLY A 399 5.26 5.05 0.54
C GLY A 399 4.38 5.51 -0.62
N ALA A 400 3.17 6.03 -0.38
CA ALA A 400 2.36 6.66 -1.41
C ALA A 400 3.02 7.96 -1.92
N SER A 401 3.14 8.08 -3.23
CA SER A 401 3.67 9.27 -3.88
C SER A 401 2.60 10.34 -3.94
N ASP A 402 2.99 11.58 -3.63
CA ASP A 402 2.16 12.76 -3.84
C ASP A 402 2.01 13.05 -5.33
N PRO A 403 0.81 12.92 -5.91
CA PRO A 403 0.64 13.16 -7.34
C PRO A 403 0.83 14.64 -7.71
N SER A 404 0.70 15.57 -6.76
CA SER A 404 0.87 17.00 -7.02
C SER A 404 2.34 17.44 -7.05
N ALA A 405 3.27 16.59 -6.60
CA ALA A 405 4.68 16.93 -6.52
C ALA A 405 5.41 16.85 -7.88
N ASP A 406 6.44 17.69 -8.06
CA ASP A 406 7.29 17.71 -9.26
C ASP A 406 7.94 16.36 -9.58
N GLY A 407 8.24 15.57 -8.55
CA GLY A 407 8.77 14.21 -8.72
C GLY A 407 7.82 13.31 -9.50
N PHE A 408 6.52 13.39 -9.22
CA PHE A 408 5.53 12.61 -9.96
C PHE A 408 5.44 13.05 -11.43
N THR A 409 5.56 14.35 -11.72
CA THR A 409 5.61 14.87 -13.10
C THR A 409 6.78 14.25 -13.88
N GLN A 410 7.94 14.06 -13.25
CA GLN A 410 9.09 13.43 -13.91
C GLN A 410 8.88 11.92 -14.15
N ILE A 411 8.22 11.23 -13.23
CA ILE A 411 7.83 9.82 -13.42
C ILE A 411 6.87 9.71 -14.60
N LEU A 412 5.83 10.54 -14.65
CA LEU A 412 4.85 10.54 -15.74
C LEU A 412 5.48 10.90 -17.09
N ALA A 413 6.41 11.85 -17.13
CA ALA A 413 7.17 12.18 -18.33
C ALA A 413 8.05 11.02 -18.82
N THR A 414 8.67 10.28 -17.88
CA THR A 414 9.46 9.07 -18.19
C THR A 414 8.57 7.96 -18.76
N LEU A 415 7.39 7.75 -18.16
CA LEU A 415 6.40 6.79 -18.65
C LEU A 415 5.90 7.15 -20.05
N ALA A 416 5.56 8.43 -20.28
CA ALA A 416 5.12 8.92 -21.58
C ALA A 416 6.21 8.75 -22.67
N ASP A 417 7.47 8.93 -22.31
CA ASP A 417 8.60 8.66 -23.22
C ASP A 417 8.74 7.18 -23.55
N CYS A 418 8.63 6.29 -22.55
CA CYS A 418 8.63 4.85 -22.74
C CYS A 418 7.48 4.41 -23.68
N TYR A 419 6.28 4.94 -23.48
CA TYR A 419 5.13 4.70 -24.34
C TYR A 419 5.37 5.17 -25.79
N ARG A 420 5.82 6.42 -25.99
CA ARG A 420 6.10 6.95 -27.34
C ARG A 420 7.13 6.14 -28.10
N ARG A 421 8.15 5.63 -27.42
CA ARG A 421 9.20 4.78 -28.00
C ARG A 421 8.83 3.29 -28.08
N ARG A 422 7.67 2.89 -27.52
CA ARG A 422 7.27 1.48 -27.33
C ARG A 422 8.35 0.66 -26.65
N ALA A 423 8.93 1.22 -25.59
CA ALA A 423 9.94 0.57 -24.78
C ALA A 423 9.42 -0.78 -24.24
N GLY A 424 10.31 -1.77 -24.17
CA GLY A 424 9.95 -3.08 -23.63
C GLY A 424 9.54 -3.00 -22.16
N SER A 425 8.83 -4.03 -21.68
CA SER A 425 8.30 -4.09 -20.30
C SER A 425 9.39 -3.93 -19.24
N GLY A 426 10.50 -4.67 -19.39
CA GLY A 426 11.66 -4.60 -18.50
C GLY A 426 12.41 -3.26 -18.56
N GLU A 427 12.56 -2.67 -19.75
CA GLU A 427 13.17 -1.34 -19.93
C GLU A 427 12.33 -0.26 -19.24
N THR A 428 11.01 -0.27 -19.49
CA THR A 428 10.06 0.67 -18.88
C THR A 428 10.13 0.60 -17.36
N ALA A 429 10.08 -0.60 -16.79
CA ALA A 429 10.16 -0.78 -15.34
C ALA A 429 11.51 -0.30 -14.77
N SER A 430 12.63 -0.58 -15.45
CA SER A 430 13.97 -0.14 -15.00
C SER A 430 14.08 1.39 -14.99
N LEU A 431 13.72 2.05 -16.08
CA LEU A 431 13.81 3.51 -16.20
C LEU A 431 12.94 4.22 -15.17
N LEU A 432 11.74 3.70 -14.89
CA LEU A 432 10.86 4.25 -13.85
C LEU A 432 11.42 4.02 -12.45
N ARG A 433 12.03 2.86 -12.15
CA ARG A 433 12.71 2.62 -10.86
C ARG A 433 13.89 3.55 -10.67
N GLU A 434 14.73 3.72 -11.67
CA GLU A 434 15.87 4.66 -11.65
C GLU A 434 15.40 6.09 -11.41
N ARG A 435 14.35 6.51 -12.12
CA ARG A 435 13.74 7.83 -11.92
C ARG A 435 13.18 8.00 -10.51
N ALA A 436 12.41 7.02 -10.02
CA ALA A 436 11.84 7.08 -8.69
C ALA A 436 12.91 7.09 -7.59
N ALA A 437 13.99 6.31 -7.75
CA ALA A 437 15.13 6.30 -6.84
C ALA A 437 15.86 7.65 -6.83
N ALA A 438 16.06 8.28 -7.99
CA ALA A 438 16.68 9.60 -8.10
C ALA A 438 15.85 10.73 -7.46
N LEU A 439 14.55 10.50 -7.24
CA LEU A 439 13.62 11.44 -6.60
C LEU A 439 13.51 11.25 -5.09
N ARG A 440 14.10 10.19 -4.51
CA ARG A 440 14.12 10.03 -3.06
C ARG A 440 15.10 11.05 -2.46
N PRO A 441 14.73 11.71 -1.35
CA PRO A 441 15.67 12.56 -0.66
C PRO A 441 16.85 11.72 -0.17
N LYS A 442 18.06 12.30 -0.17
CA LYS A 442 19.26 11.66 0.39
C LYS A 442 19.28 11.74 1.92
N LEU A 443 18.60 12.73 2.48
CA LEU A 443 18.52 13.03 3.91
C LEU A 443 17.08 13.32 4.35
N SER A 444 16.62 12.73 5.45
CA SER A 444 15.40 13.16 6.15
C SER A 444 15.77 13.83 7.47
N VAL A 445 15.16 14.97 7.79
CA VAL A 445 15.37 15.70 9.05
C VAL A 445 14.07 15.72 9.83
N ILE A 446 14.03 15.01 10.95
CA ILE A 446 12.86 14.91 11.81
C ILE A 446 12.94 15.99 12.89
N VAL A 447 11.89 16.79 13.05
CA VAL A 447 11.79 17.85 14.05
C VAL A 447 10.54 17.59 14.88
N ILE A 448 10.66 17.54 16.21
CA ILE A 448 9.51 17.30 17.09
C ILE A 448 9.04 18.62 17.72
N ALA A 449 7.73 18.88 17.63
CA ALA A 449 7.09 20.06 18.19
C ALA A 449 6.13 19.73 19.32
N TYR A 450 6.12 20.57 20.36
CA TYR A 450 5.09 20.60 21.41
C TYR A 450 5.03 22.01 22.01
N ASN A 451 3.92 22.72 21.80
CA ASN A 451 3.66 24.06 22.37
C ASN A 451 4.75 25.12 22.08
N MET A 452 5.27 25.11 20.86
CA MET A 452 6.39 25.95 20.43
C MET A 452 6.07 26.75 19.17
N ALA A 453 4.90 27.43 19.20
CA ALA A 453 4.38 28.15 18.04
C ALA A 453 5.26 29.35 17.63
N ARG A 454 6.06 29.89 18.55
CA ARG A 454 7.05 30.95 18.30
C ARG A 454 8.35 30.41 17.71
N GLU A 455 8.83 29.27 18.18
CA GLU A 455 10.18 28.77 17.91
C GLU A 455 10.26 27.94 16.62
N ILE A 456 9.22 27.15 16.32
CA ILE A 456 9.18 26.26 15.15
C ILE A 456 9.36 27.01 13.83
N PRO A 457 8.71 28.17 13.58
CA PRO A 457 8.96 28.93 12.36
C PRO A 457 10.44 29.24 12.12
N ARG A 458 11.20 29.56 13.18
CA ARG A 458 12.65 29.85 13.09
C ARG A 458 13.48 28.60 12.87
N THR A 459 13.13 27.51 13.55
CA THR A 459 13.75 26.20 13.32
C THR A 459 13.58 25.76 11.86
N ILE A 460 12.35 25.76 11.35
CA ILE A 460 12.05 25.40 9.96
C ILE A 460 12.74 26.35 8.99
N ARG A 461 12.73 27.67 9.24
CA ARG A 461 13.45 28.65 8.43
C ARG A 461 14.95 28.32 8.35
N SER A 462 15.59 28.01 9.49
CA SER A 462 17.02 27.67 9.54
C SER A 462 17.36 26.37 8.82
N LEU A 463 16.42 25.42 8.73
CA LEU A 463 16.55 24.17 7.99
C LEU A 463 16.10 24.29 6.52
N SER A 464 15.49 25.42 6.12
CA SER A 464 14.94 25.60 4.77
C SER A 464 16.05 25.72 3.71
N PRO A 465 15.73 25.43 2.43
CA PRO A 465 16.67 25.61 1.32
C PRO A 465 17.18 27.04 1.16
N ALA A 466 16.47 28.03 1.71
CA ALA A 466 16.91 29.43 1.68
C ALA A 466 18.08 29.70 2.63
N MET A 467 18.28 28.88 3.67
CA MET A 467 19.33 29.08 4.68
C MET A 467 20.40 27.99 4.67
N GLN A 468 20.04 26.75 4.35
CA GLN A 468 21.02 25.67 4.23
C GLN A 468 21.88 25.85 2.97
N ARG A 469 23.20 25.71 3.12
CA ARG A 469 24.21 25.94 2.07
C ARG A 469 24.81 24.61 1.61
N GLY A 470 25.06 24.49 0.29
CA GLY A 470 25.74 23.32 -0.28
C GLY A 470 24.89 22.05 -0.35
N ILE A 471 23.56 22.16 -0.25
CA ILE A 471 22.61 21.07 -0.40
C ILE A 471 21.40 21.54 -1.24
N ALA A 472 20.93 20.72 -2.17
CA ALA A 472 19.76 21.05 -2.98
C ALA A 472 18.47 20.78 -2.20
N ALA A 473 17.41 21.55 -2.47
CA ALA A 473 16.09 21.32 -1.85
C ALA A 473 15.55 19.89 -2.10
N SER A 474 15.90 19.28 -3.24
CA SER A 474 15.52 17.91 -3.59
C SER A 474 16.38 16.83 -2.90
N ASP A 475 17.53 17.20 -2.32
CA ASP A 475 18.40 16.26 -1.64
C ASP A 475 17.93 15.91 -0.23
N TYR A 476 16.97 16.66 0.34
CA TYR A 476 16.48 16.40 1.68
C TYR A 476 15.01 16.77 1.88
N GLU A 477 14.39 16.15 2.88
CA GLU A 477 13.06 16.50 3.37
C GLU A 477 13.12 16.87 4.86
N ILE A 478 12.18 17.72 5.27
CA ILE A 478 11.96 18.09 6.68
C ILE A 478 10.64 17.49 7.11
N ILE A 479 10.63 16.72 8.19
CA ILE A 479 9.46 16.05 8.74
C ILE A 479 9.19 16.66 10.12
N LEU A 480 8.19 17.53 10.20
CA LEU A 480 7.75 18.11 11.46
C LEU A 480 6.65 17.23 12.08
N ILE A 481 6.90 16.68 13.26
CA ILE A 481 5.92 15.92 14.02
C ILE A 481 5.44 16.75 15.22
N ASP A 482 4.17 17.16 15.19
CA ASP A 482 3.49 17.79 16.31
C ASP A 482 3.00 16.73 17.31
N ASN A 483 3.61 16.71 18.49
CA ASN A 483 3.29 15.81 19.59
C ASN A 483 2.13 16.37 20.45
N GLY A 484 1.04 16.79 19.80
CA GLY A 484 -0.19 17.22 20.46
C GLY A 484 -0.11 18.62 21.07
N SER A 485 0.42 19.60 20.34
CA SER A 485 0.42 21.00 20.78
C SER A 485 -1.01 21.51 21.03
N THR A 486 -1.21 22.19 22.16
CA THR A 486 -2.45 22.91 22.47
C THR A 486 -2.47 24.30 21.83
N GLN A 487 -1.30 24.85 21.53
CA GLN A 487 -1.15 26.08 20.76
C GLN A 487 -0.82 25.75 19.30
N ALA A 488 -1.74 26.09 18.39
CA ALA A 488 -1.54 25.86 16.98
C ALA A 488 -0.50 26.84 16.41
N PHE A 489 0.44 26.32 15.63
CA PHE A 489 1.26 27.13 14.72
C PHE A 489 0.62 27.20 13.33
N ASP A 490 0.83 28.31 12.62
CA ASP A 490 0.30 28.52 11.28
C ASP A 490 0.98 27.57 10.27
N ARG A 491 0.26 26.50 9.92
CA ARG A 491 0.70 25.46 8.98
C ARG A 491 0.99 26.03 7.59
N GLU A 492 0.17 26.96 7.09
CA GLU A 492 0.38 27.54 5.78
C GLU A 492 1.62 28.43 5.75
N ALA A 493 1.85 29.19 6.83
CA ALA A 493 3.08 29.96 6.97
C ALA A 493 4.32 29.06 6.95
N LEU A 494 4.30 27.92 7.66
CA LEU A 494 5.42 26.98 7.64
C LEU A 494 5.66 26.35 6.26
N LEU A 495 4.59 25.97 5.54
CA LEU A 495 4.71 25.44 4.18
C LEU A 495 5.25 26.48 3.19
N ARG A 496 4.98 27.78 3.42
CA ARG A 496 5.60 28.87 2.65
C ARG A 496 7.09 29.04 2.93
N LEU A 497 7.59 28.62 4.11
CA LEU A 497 9.01 28.71 4.44
C LEU A 497 9.85 27.65 3.72
N SER A 498 9.30 26.47 3.46
CA SER A 498 10.05 25.35 2.89
C SER A 498 9.14 24.41 2.09
N ALA A 499 9.37 24.32 0.78
CA ALA A 499 8.59 23.44 -0.10
C ALA A 499 8.84 21.93 0.15
N ASN A 500 9.95 21.58 0.81
CA ASN A 500 10.31 20.20 1.18
C ASN A 500 9.95 19.85 2.64
N LEU A 501 9.01 20.58 3.25
CA LEU A 501 8.46 20.31 4.58
C LEU A 501 7.18 19.47 4.50
N THR A 502 7.08 18.43 5.33
CA THR A 502 5.84 17.76 5.67
C THR A 502 5.51 17.97 7.15
N ILE A 503 4.22 18.10 7.47
CA ILE A 503 3.73 18.35 8.83
C ILE A 503 2.75 17.25 9.21
N HIS A 504 3.06 16.53 10.29
CA HIS A 504 2.24 15.46 10.84
C HIS A 504 1.84 15.79 12.27
N THR A 505 0.63 15.42 12.67
CA THR A 505 0.15 15.59 14.05
C THR A 505 -0.14 14.21 14.62
N MET A 506 0.34 13.96 15.85
CA MET A 506 0.09 12.71 16.57
C MET A 506 -1.37 12.62 17.01
N SER A 507 -2.07 11.58 16.57
CA SER A 507 -3.42 11.27 17.05
C SER A 507 -3.43 10.81 18.50
N ASN A 508 -2.39 10.07 18.92
CA ASN A 508 -2.20 9.56 20.28
C ASN A 508 -0.96 10.19 20.92
N ALA A 509 -0.95 11.52 21.01
CA ALA A 509 0.17 12.26 21.62
C ALA A 509 0.38 11.85 23.08
N THR A 510 1.65 11.77 23.50
CA THR A 510 2.00 11.44 24.89
C THR A 510 2.90 12.51 25.50
N VAL A 511 3.01 12.55 26.83
CA VAL A 511 3.90 13.48 27.53
C VAL A 511 5.39 13.24 27.21
N SER A 512 5.73 12.04 26.74
CA SER A 512 7.05 11.73 26.18
C SER A 512 7.06 12.02 24.67
N PRO A 513 8.12 12.64 24.12
CA PRO A 513 8.26 12.84 22.69
C PRO A 513 8.64 11.55 21.94
N VAL A 514 9.03 10.47 22.64
CA VAL A 514 9.57 9.25 22.01
C VAL A 514 8.63 8.63 20.95
N PRO A 515 7.32 8.46 21.20
CA PRO A 515 6.42 7.95 20.17
C PRO A 515 6.38 8.83 18.91
N ALA A 516 6.43 10.16 19.07
CA ALA A 516 6.47 11.11 17.96
C ALA A 516 7.79 11.01 17.17
N ILE A 517 8.93 10.83 17.87
CA ILE A 517 10.24 10.61 17.23
C ILE A 517 10.23 9.34 16.39
N ASN A 518 9.79 8.22 16.97
CA ASN A 518 9.76 6.94 16.27
C ASN A 518 8.79 6.99 15.08
N ARG A 519 7.67 7.70 15.20
CA ARG A 519 6.80 7.96 14.05
C ARG A 519 7.50 8.75 12.95
N GLY A 520 8.30 9.76 13.31
CA GLY A 520 9.15 10.47 12.36
C GLY A 520 10.16 9.56 11.65
N LEU A 521 10.77 8.63 12.39
CA LEU A 521 11.71 7.64 11.84
C LEU A 521 11.04 6.68 10.83
N GLU A 522 9.78 6.30 11.08
CA GLU A 522 8.98 5.49 10.15
C GLU A 522 8.63 6.23 8.86
N LEU A 523 8.34 7.54 8.96
CA LEU A 523 7.97 8.39 7.82
C LEU A 523 9.17 8.80 6.95
N ALA A 524 10.38 8.74 7.49
CA ALA A 524 11.60 9.18 6.81
C ALA A 524 11.92 8.32 5.57
N ARG A 525 12.15 8.98 4.43
CA ARG A 525 12.45 8.33 3.15
C ARG A 525 13.92 8.35 2.77
N GLY A 526 14.73 9.16 3.45
CA GLY A 526 16.13 9.38 3.15
C GLY A 526 17.06 8.29 3.67
N ASP A 527 18.16 8.07 2.94
CA ASP A 527 19.19 7.09 3.31
C ASP A 527 19.92 7.48 4.60
N LEU A 528 20.10 8.78 4.82
CA LEU A 528 20.55 9.39 6.07
C LEU A 528 19.34 10.00 6.78
N ILE A 529 19.21 9.80 8.09
CA ILE A 529 18.12 10.38 8.88
C ILE A 529 18.72 11.12 10.06
N GLY A 530 18.41 12.41 10.15
CA GLY A 530 18.69 13.29 11.27
C GLY A 530 17.47 13.44 12.18
N VAL A 531 17.65 13.30 13.49
CA VAL A 531 16.60 13.55 14.48
C VAL A 531 16.98 14.77 15.30
N CYS A 532 16.09 15.78 15.31
CA CYS A 532 16.08 16.95 16.18
C CYS A 532 14.95 16.78 17.20
N ILE A 533 15.27 16.20 18.37
CA ILE A 533 14.28 15.87 19.40
C ILE A 533 13.60 17.11 19.99
N ASP A 534 14.38 18.11 20.40
CA ASP A 534 13.82 19.40 20.80
C ASP A 534 13.74 20.27 19.55
N GLY A 535 12.53 20.53 19.08
CA GLY A 535 12.27 21.37 17.91
C GLY A 535 12.55 22.85 18.12
N ALA A 536 12.78 23.31 19.36
CA ALA A 536 13.14 24.70 19.64
C ALA A 536 14.64 25.00 19.36
N ARG A 537 15.18 24.43 18.28
CA ARG A 537 16.61 24.48 17.94
C ARG A 537 16.82 24.97 16.51
N MET A 538 17.48 26.10 16.36
CA MET A 538 17.89 26.64 15.06
C MET A 538 19.18 25.95 14.60
N ALA A 539 19.37 25.79 13.29
CA ALA A 539 20.53 25.12 12.69
C ALA A 539 21.48 26.11 12.01
N SER A 540 22.79 25.83 12.07
CA SER A 540 23.77 26.54 11.25
C SER A 540 23.63 26.20 9.75
N PRO A 541 24.05 27.10 8.83
CA PRO A 541 23.83 26.92 7.39
C PRO A 541 24.47 25.68 6.75
N GLY A 542 25.59 25.16 7.27
CA GLY A 542 26.27 24.00 6.67
C GLY A 542 25.86 22.66 7.27
N LEU A 543 24.95 22.64 8.25
CA LEU A 543 24.60 21.44 9.03
C LEU A 543 24.26 20.24 8.15
N LEU A 544 23.31 20.41 7.22
CA LEU A 544 22.78 19.28 6.45
C LEU A 544 23.75 18.80 5.38
N ALA A 545 24.42 19.73 4.69
CA ALA A 545 25.45 19.38 3.72
C ALA A 545 26.65 18.68 4.41
N GLY A 546 27.04 19.17 5.59
CA GLY A 546 28.08 18.59 6.43
C GLY A 546 27.73 17.17 6.88
N ALA A 547 26.52 16.96 7.39
CA ALA A 547 26.03 15.64 7.77
C ALA A 547 26.01 14.67 6.58
N LEU A 548 25.48 15.10 5.43
CA LEU A 548 25.41 14.27 4.24
C LEU A 548 26.79 13.86 3.73
N ALA A 549 27.75 14.79 3.72
CA ALA A 549 29.11 14.51 3.30
C ALA A 549 29.86 13.62 4.31
N ALA A 550 29.75 13.90 5.62
CA ALA A 550 30.31 13.06 6.68
C ALA A 550 29.76 11.61 6.63
N SER A 551 28.50 11.43 6.20
CA SER A 551 27.89 10.10 6.07
C SER A 551 28.51 9.20 5.02
N ARG A 552 29.41 9.72 4.18
CA ARG A 552 30.15 8.95 3.18
C ARG A 552 31.50 8.45 3.68
N LEU A 553 31.94 8.89 4.86
CA LEU A 553 33.23 8.51 5.44
C LEU A 553 33.23 7.13 6.09
N HIS A 554 32.04 6.54 6.30
CA HIS A 554 31.88 5.25 6.94
C HIS A 554 30.55 4.59 6.53
N GLU A 555 30.47 3.26 6.57
CA GLU A 555 29.24 2.51 6.32
C GLU A 555 28.20 2.72 7.44
N ARG A 556 28.68 2.80 8.69
CA ARG A 556 27.89 3.10 9.90
C ARG A 556 28.34 4.42 10.56
N PRO A 557 28.03 5.59 9.98
CA PRO A 557 28.37 6.87 10.57
C PRO A 557 27.37 7.22 11.68
N VAL A 558 27.87 7.74 12.80
CA VAL A 558 27.10 8.37 13.87
C VAL A 558 27.54 9.81 13.93
N ILE A 559 26.70 10.71 13.43
CA ILE A 559 27.10 12.10 13.19
C ILE A 559 26.33 12.98 14.18
N GLY A 560 27.06 13.79 14.93
CA GLY A 560 26.50 14.75 15.86
C GLY A 560 27.09 16.15 15.68
N THR A 561 26.46 17.12 16.31
CA THR A 561 26.99 18.48 16.44
C THR A 561 27.06 18.92 17.89
N ILE A 562 27.81 19.99 18.12
CA ILE A 562 27.80 20.70 19.38
C ILE A 562 26.52 21.53 19.50
N ALA A 563 26.06 21.74 20.73
CA ALA A 563 24.88 22.51 21.07
C ALA A 563 25.24 23.86 21.72
N PHE A 564 24.50 24.90 21.36
CA PHE A 564 24.57 26.24 21.92
C PHE A 564 23.22 26.65 22.51
N HIS A 565 23.24 27.58 23.46
CA HIS A 565 22.07 28.30 23.97
C HIS A 565 22.14 29.75 23.50
N LEU A 566 21.05 30.26 22.94
CA LEU A 566 20.93 31.69 22.64
C LEU A 566 20.89 32.50 23.93
N GLY A 567 21.58 33.63 23.92
CA GLY A 567 21.70 34.53 25.06
C GLY A 567 23.11 34.59 25.64
N PRO A 568 23.29 35.42 26.68
CA PRO A 568 24.61 35.76 27.22
C PRO A 568 25.23 34.66 28.08
N GLU A 569 24.41 33.75 28.61
CA GLU A 569 24.82 32.65 29.49
C GLU A 569 23.94 31.42 29.22
N VAL A 570 24.32 30.27 29.78
CA VAL A 570 23.51 29.05 29.71
C VAL A 570 22.12 29.34 30.26
N GLN A 571 21.06 28.99 29.53
CA GLN A 571 19.68 29.39 29.83
C GLN A 571 19.20 29.11 31.27
N MET A 572 19.72 28.08 31.96
CA MET A 572 19.34 27.78 33.34
C MET A 572 19.79 28.89 34.31
N GLN A 573 20.80 29.68 33.92
CA GLN A 573 21.32 30.84 34.65
C GLN A 573 20.73 32.14 34.12
N SER A 574 20.70 32.35 32.79
CA SER A 574 20.23 33.61 32.21
C SER A 574 18.73 33.85 32.42
N VAL A 575 17.89 32.79 32.41
CA VAL A 575 16.45 32.92 32.69
C VAL A 575 16.21 33.39 34.13
N GLN A 576 17.02 32.96 35.10
CA GLN A 576 16.95 33.46 36.48
C GLN A 576 17.33 34.95 36.59
N LYS A 577 18.11 35.45 35.62
CA LYS A 577 18.54 36.85 35.51
C LYS A 577 17.59 37.69 34.64
N GLY A 578 16.45 37.13 34.22
CA GLY A 578 15.43 37.84 33.44
C GLY A 578 15.53 37.70 31.92
N TYR A 579 16.39 36.80 31.40
CA TYR A 579 16.38 36.46 29.97
C TYR A 579 15.09 35.72 29.61
N ASP A 580 14.32 36.25 28.67
CA ASP A 580 13.02 35.75 28.27
C ASP A 580 12.82 35.78 26.74
N ALA A 581 11.64 35.34 26.30
CA ALA A 581 11.29 35.27 24.88
C ALA A 581 11.39 36.64 24.16
N ALA A 582 11.00 37.73 24.84
CA ALA A 582 11.05 39.07 24.28
C ALA A 582 12.49 39.58 24.10
N THR A 583 13.34 39.29 25.09
CA THR A 583 14.78 39.60 25.05
C THR A 583 15.48 38.82 23.93
N GLU A 584 15.18 37.53 23.79
CA GLU A 584 15.71 36.69 22.71
C GLU A 584 15.26 37.17 21.32
N ASP A 585 14.00 37.59 21.18
CA ASP A 585 13.46 38.14 19.93
C ASP A 585 14.19 39.43 19.51
N ALA A 586 14.52 40.29 20.47
CA ALA A 586 15.33 41.46 20.22
C ALA A 586 16.76 41.08 19.82
N LEU A 587 17.38 40.14 20.54
CA LEU A 587 18.73 39.67 20.26
C LEU A 587 18.86 39.09 18.84
N LEU A 588 17.90 38.26 18.42
CA LEU A 588 17.86 37.68 17.08
C LEU A 588 17.70 38.76 16.00
N ARG A 589 16.78 39.71 16.21
CA ARG A 589 16.55 40.82 15.27
C ARG A 589 17.81 41.68 15.11
N ASP A 590 18.47 42.04 16.22
CA ASP A 590 19.67 42.89 16.21
C ASP A 590 20.88 42.17 15.59
N ALA A 591 20.99 40.86 15.77
CA ALA A 591 22.00 40.06 15.09
C ALA A 591 21.77 39.96 13.57
N ALA A 592 20.55 40.22 13.09
CA ALA A 592 20.11 40.01 11.71
C ALA A 592 20.47 38.58 11.21
N TRP A 593 20.13 37.58 12.02
CA TRP A 593 20.41 36.17 11.74
C TRP A 593 19.78 35.68 10.43
N GLU A 594 18.68 36.30 9.98
CA GLU A 594 18.02 35.92 8.73
C GLU A 594 18.83 36.28 7.48
N GLU A 595 19.73 37.27 7.58
CA GLU A 595 20.68 37.60 6.51
C GLU A 595 21.84 36.61 6.45
N ASP A 596 22.31 36.16 7.63
CA ASP A 596 23.41 35.20 7.75
C ASP A 596 23.30 34.42 9.08
N ALA A 597 22.77 33.20 9.02
CA ALA A 597 22.52 32.40 10.24
C ALA A 597 23.81 31.95 10.94
N TYR A 598 25.01 32.12 10.36
CA TYR A 598 26.25 31.97 11.13
C TYR A 598 26.42 33.03 12.22
N ARG A 599 25.66 34.14 12.19
CA ARG A 599 25.65 35.15 13.27
C ARG A 599 25.03 34.62 14.57
N LEU A 600 24.36 33.47 14.55
CA LEU A 600 23.86 32.82 15.78
C LEU A 600 25.02 32.45 16.73
N PHE A 601 26.22 32.18 16.21
CA PHE A 601 27.42 31.97 17.02
C PHE A 601 27.84 33.21 17.82
N ASP A 602 27.53 34.42 17.32
CA ASP A 602 27.95 35.68 17.95
C ASP A 602 27.07 36.04 19.16
N ILE A 603 25.88 35.43 19.27
CA ILE A 603 24.86 35.72 20.29
C ILE A 603 24.51 34.49 21.15
N SER A 604 25.41 33.52 21.21
CA SER A 604 25.18 32.27 21.94
C SER A 604 26.40 31.79 22.72
N VAL A 605 26.15 30.90 23.67
CA VAL A 605 27.17 30.21 24.47
C VAL A 605 27.01 28.70 24.37
N PHE A 606 28.04 27.93 24.69
CA PHE A 606 27.93 26.46 24.72
C PHE A 606 26.80 26.03 25.66
N ALA A 607 25.98 25.09 25.20
CA ALA A 607 24.98 24.45 26.04
C ALA A 607 25.66 23.64 27.15
N GLY A 608 24.96 23.40 28.27
CA GLY A 608 25.50 22.61 29.38
C GLY A 608 26.00 21.23 28.97
N SER A 609 25.30 20.56 28.05
CA SER A 609 25.69 19.26 27.48
C SER A 609 26.92 19.28 26.58
N SER A 610 27.38 20.48 26.20
CA SER A 610 28.57 20.74 25.37
C SER A 610 29.59 21.64 26.08
N SER A 611 29.58 21.68 27.41
CA SER A 611 30.49 22.51 28.22
C SER A 611 31.99 22.17 28.00
N GLY A 612 32.30 20.95 27.57
CA GLY A 612 33.66 20.52 27.18
C GLY A 612 34.17 21.10 25.86
N GLY A 613 33.37 21.90 25.16
CA GLY A 613 33.73 22.51 23.88
C GLY A 613 33.74 21.53 22.71
N TRP A 614 34.42 21.89 21.62
CA TRP A 614 34.33 21.19 20.34
C TRP A 614 35.06 19.85 20.27
N PHE A 615 36.03 19.60 21.17
CA PHE A 615 36.92 18.44 21.06
C PHE A 615 36.60 17.33 22.07
N GLU A 616 35.55 17.50 22.86
CA GLU A 616 35.03 16.48 23.77
C GLU A 616 33.73 15.90 23.19
N THR A 617 33.53 14.58 23.33
CA THR A 617 32.26 13.94 23.01
C THR A 617 31.20 14.43 24.00
N PRO A 618 30.14 15.12 23.53
CA PRO A 618 29.11 15.64 24.42
C PRO A 618 28.29 14.50 25.02
N ALA A 619 27.62 14.77 26.15
CA ALA A 619 26.74 13.80 26.79
C ALA A 619 25.48 13.50 25.94
N GLU A 620 25.15 14.39 25.01
CA GLU A 620 24.08 14.26 24.04
C GLU A 620 24.37 15.14 22.81
N THR A 621 23.66 14.88 21.72
CA THR A 621 23.54 15.82 20.61
C THR A 621 22.06 16.05 20.32
N ASN A 622 21.68 17.26 19.93
CA ASN A 622 20.32 17.51 19.49
C ASN A 622 20.09 17.06 18.05
N ALA A 623 21.09 17.17 17.18
CA ALA A 623 21.01 16.79 15.77
C ALA A 623 21.83 15.52 15.54
N LEU A 624 21.21 14.37 15.77
CA LEU A 624 21.81 13.04 15.59
C LEU A 624 21.48 12.51 14.19
N PHE A 625 22.48 12.32 13.34
CA PHE A 625 22.32 11.70 12.02
C PHE A 625 22.94 10.32 11.96
N MET A 626 22.17 9.36 11.45
CA MET A 626 22.61 7.99 11.17
C MET A 626 21.93 7.46 9.92
N LYS A 627 22.54 6.46 9.28
CA LYS A 627 21.91 5.77 8.14
C LYS A 627 20.60 5.11 8.59
N ALA A 628 19.60 5.06 7.71
CA ALA A 628 18.30 4.44 8.00
C ALA A 628 18.44 2.97 8.47
N ALA A 629 19.41 2.22 7.93
CA ALA A 629 19.71 0.86 8.39
C ALA A 629 20.24 0.81 9.83
N HIS A 630 21.05 1.80 10.23
CA HIS A 630 21.57 1.89 11.59
C HIS A 630 20.46 2.27 12.59
N TRP A 631 19.56 3.21 12.25
CA TRP A 631 18.38 3.50 13.06
C TRP A 631 17.51 2.26 13.33
N ARG A 632 17.28 1.44 12.30
CA ARG A 632 16.54 0.17 12.42
C ARG A 632 17.26 -0.82 13.33
N ALA A 633 18.57 -0.99 13.17
CA ALA A 633 19.36 -1.86 14.03
C ALA A 633 19.38 -1.40 15.50
N LEU A 634 19.37 -0.08 15.72
CA LEU A 634 19.34 0.54 17.05
C LEU A 634 17.96 0.45 17.73
N GLY A 635 16.90 0.18 16.96
CA GLY A 635 15.51 0.15 17.44
C GLY A 635 14.91 1.53 17.72
N GLY A 636 15.44 2.59 17.11
CA GLY A 636 15.01 3.97 17.35
C GLY A 636 15.27 4.46 18.79
N TYR A 637 14.39 5.35 19.27
CA TYR A 637 14.38 5.79 20.67
C TYR A 637 13.59 4.77 21.51
N ASP A 638 14.10 4.43 22.70
CA ASP A 638 13.49 3.42 23.57
C ASP A 638 12.13 3.91 24.10
N ALA A 639 11.06 3.24 23.67
CA ALA A 639 9.68 3.56 24.06
C ALA A 639 9.39 3.37 25.57
N GLY A 640 10.33 2.79 26.34
CA GLY A 640 10.30 2.72 27.78
C GLY A 640 10.43 4.07 28.48
N PHE A 641 11.02 5.09 27.84
CA PHE A 641 11.10 6.46 28.38
C PHE A 641 9.74 7.17 28.29
N LYS A 642 9.06 7.28 29.42
CA LYS A 642 7.68 7.82 29.51
C LYS A 642 7.59 9.13 30.26
N THR A 643 8.68 9.57 30.89
CA THR A 643 8.69 10.83 31.64
C THR A 643 8.45 12.03 30.72
N GLN A 644 7.77 13.05 31.25
CA GLN A 644 7.52 14.31 30.57
C GLN A 644 8.81 14.93 30.02
N GLY A 645 8.81 15.31 28.74
CA GLY A 645 10.00 15.83 28.05
C GLY A 645 11.02 14.75 27.63
N GLY A 646 10.71 13.47 27.83
CA GLY A 646 11.53 12.34 27.36
C GLY A 646 12.63 11.89 28.32
N GLY A 647 12.80 12.53 29.48
CA GLY A 647 13.80 12.15 30.47
C GLY A 647 15.21 12.07 29.89
N LEU A 648 15.88 10.91 30.06
CA LEU A 648 17.22 10.66 29.49
C LEU A 648 17.19 9.98 28.11
N ALA A 649 16.06 9.97 27.39
CA ALA A 649 15.95 9.25 26.11
C ALA A 649 16.97 9.70 25.05
N ASN A 650 17.27 11.01 24.99
CA ASN A 650 18.27 11.55 24.06
C ASN A 650 19.69 11.14 24.45
N LEU A 651 20.03 11.25 25.73
CA LEU A 651 21.31 10.84 26.30
C LEU A 651 21.56 9.34 26.09
N ASP A 652 20.54 8.52 26.34
CA ASP A 652 20.58 7.08 26.11
C ASP A 652 20.82 6.74 24.64
N THR A 653 20.05 7.35 23.73
CA THR A 653 20.15 7.06 22.29
C THR A 653 21.48 7.50 21.72
N TRP A 654 21.96 8.69 22.10
CA TRP A 654 23.30 9.16 21.72
C TRP A 654 24.39 8.22 22.23
N LYS A 655 24.32 7.80 23.50
CA LYS A 655 25.28 6.85 24.07
C LYS A 655 25.28 5.52 23.33
N ARG A 656 24.10 4.91 23.11
CA ARG A 656 23.99 3.62 22.41
C ARG A 656 24.54 3.72 20.99
N ALA A 657 24.32 4.84 20.30
CA ALA A 657 24.89 5.08 18.98
C ALA A 657 26.42 5.25 19.02
N CYS A 658 26.95 6.03 19.97
CA CYS A 658 28.39 6.25 20.12
C CYS A 658 29.15 4.97 20.50
N ASP A 659 28.54 4.14 21.36
CA ASP A 659 29.13 2.93 21.90
C ASP A 659 28.96 1.71 20.97
N ASP A 660 28.32 1.87 19.80
CA ASP A 660 28.33 0.86 18.75
C ASP A 660 29.78 0.64 18.24
N PRO A 661 30.37 -0.55 18.44
CA PRO A 661 31.76 -0.81 18.07
C PRO A 661 32.00 -0.76 16.57
N GLU A 662 30.97 -0.99 15.75
CA GLU A 662 31.04 -0.90 14.30
C GLU A 662 30.82 0.53 13.78
N ALA A 663 30.43 1.46 14.65
CA ALA A 663 30.14 2.83 14.26
C ALA A 663 31.38 3.74 14.28
N ALA A 664 31.42 4.66 13.31
CA ALA A 664 32.32 5.81 13.33
C ALA A 664 31.57 7.02 13.91
N LEU A 665 31.93 7.42 15.13
CA LEU A 665 31.48 8.66 15.74
C LEU A 665 32.16 9.85 15.06
N ILE A 666 31.36 10.76 14.49
CA ILE A 666 31.82 11.92 13.74
C ILE A 666 31.13 13.17 14.28
N MET A 667 31.90 14.16 14.72
CA MET A 667 31.39 15.47 15.12
C MET A 667 31.61 16.47 13.98
N LEU A 668 30.55 17.18 13.59
CA LEU A 668 30.66 18.23 12.58
C LEU A 668 31.37 19.45 13.16
N LEU A 669 32.54 19.75 12.64
CA LEU A 669 33.33 20.91 12.99
C LEU A 669 32.95 22.04 12.05
N GLY A 670 32.26 23.06 12.54
CA GLY A 670 31.65 24.06 11.64
C GLY A 670 30.26 24.44 12.09
N GLU A 671 29.56 23.41 12.52
CA GLU A 671 28.12 23.35 12.51
C GLU A 671 27.59 23.03 13.89
N ALA A 672 26.45 23.63 14.22
CA ALA A 672 25.86 23.55 15.54
C ALA A 672 24.35 23.73 15.50
N THR A 673 23.72 23.45 16.63
CA THR A 673 22.33 23.83 16.88
C THR A 673 22.22 24.83 18.03
N PHE A 674 21.28 25.76 17.94
CA PHE A 674 21.10 26.88 18.86
C PHE A 674 19.73 26.79 19.51
N HIS A 675 19.69 26.55 20.83
CA HIS A 675 18.46 26.44 21.60
C HIS A 675 17.82 27.81 21.80
N GLN A 676 16.52 27.88 21.53
CA GLN A 676 15.66 29.03 21.78
C GLN A 676 15.02 28.89 23.16
N VAL A 677 14.79 29.99 23.88
CA VAL A 677 14.03 29.92 25.14
C VAL A 677 12.56 29.64 24.83
N HIS A 678 11.97 28.61 25.45
CA HIS A 678 10.60 28.16 25.14
C HIS A 678 9.78 27.69 26.35
N GLY A 679 10.33 27.80 27.57
CA GLY A 679 9.66 27.33 28.79
C GLY A 679 9.74 25.82 28.99
N GLY A 680 10.70 25.15 28.33
CA GLY A 680 10.91 23.72 28.41
C GLY A 680 11.18 23.20 29.82
N ILE A 681 10.69 22.00 30.11
CA ILE A 681 10.61 21.40 31.45
C ILE A 681 11.97 20.91 31.99
N ALA A 682 12.94 20.69 31.11
CA ALA A 682 14.32 20.36 31.45
C ALA A 682 15.23 21.59 31.30
N THR A 683 15.26 22.18 30.10
CA THR A 683 16.23 23.22 29.71
C THR A 683 15.89 24.61 30.23
N ASN A 684 14.64 24.92 30.59
CA ASN A 684 14.28 26.23 31.15
C ASN A 684 13.74 26.16 32.60
N SER A 685 13.85 24.99 33.24
CA SER A 685 13.41 24.82 34.63
C SER A 685 14.46 25.35 35.61
N THR A 686 13.99 26.06 36.63
CA THR A 686 14.80 26.54 37.76
C THR A 686 15.12 25.44 38.78
N VAL A 687 14.45 24.28 38.70
CA VAL A 687 14.65 23.12 39.57
C VAL A 687 15.09 21.93 38.71
N SER A 688 16.25 21.36 39.05
CA SER A 688 16.77 20.18 38.34
C SER A 688 15.82 18.99 38.49
N LYS A 689 15.43 18.38 37.37
CA LYS A 689 14.68 17.11 37.33
C LYS A 689 15.57 15.88 37.14
N TRP A 690 16.88 16.05 37.32
CA TRP A 690 17.87 15.01 37.05
C TRP A 690 17.61 13.72 37.83
N GLU A 691 17.26 13.80 39.12
CA GLU A 691 16.98 12.62 39.95
C GLU A 691 15.86 11.77 39.35
N LEU A 692 14.72 12.38 39.03
CA LEU A 692 13.59 11.70 38.39
C LEU A 692 13.97 11.04 37.06
N PHE A 693 14.71 11.76 36.21
CA PHE A 693 15.13 11.24 34.91
C PHE A 693 16.15 10.10 35.05
N HIS A 694 17.04 10.20 36.03
CA HIS A 694 18.05 9.21 36.33
C HIS A 694 17.43 7.94 36.93
N GLU A 695 16.42 8.05 37.80
CA GLU A 695 15.67 6.91 38.32
C GLU A 695 14.96 6.12 37.21
N GLU A 696 14.33 6.81 36.25
CA GLU A 696 13.76 6.15 35.07
C GLU A 696 14.83 5.42 34.25
N TYR A 697 15.98 6.06 34.03
CA TYR A 697 17.10 5.44 33.32
C TYR A 697 17.64 4.21 34.05
N MET A 698 17.85 4.30 35.37
CA MET A 698 18.27 3.20 36.23
C MET A 698 17.31 2.02 36.12
N ARG A 699 16.00 2.28 36.11
CA ARG A 699 14.97 1.24 35.94
C ARG A 699 15.05 0.57 34.56
N LEU A 700 15.31 1.33 33.50
CA LEU A 700 15.37 0.82 32.12
C LEU A 700 16.70 0.14 31.75
N ARG A 701 17.81 0.53 32.37
CA ARG A 701 19.17 0.09 32.02
C ARG A 701 19.88 -0.70 33.13
N GLY A 702 19.36 -0.68 34.35
CA GLY A 702 19.93 -1.38 35.52
C GLY A 702 21.23 -0.76 36.06
N LYS A 703 21.64 0.40 35.57
CA LYS A 703 22.91 1.06 35.92
C LYS A 703 22.83 2.59 35.73
N PRO A 704 23.69 3.37 36.42
CA PRO A 704 23.66 4.82 36.29
C PRO A 704 24.08 5.25 34.89
N PHE A 705 23.52 6.37 34.43
CA PHE A 705 23.93 6.97 33.16
C PHE A 705 25.38 7.46 33.22
N GLU A 706 26.15 7.09 32.20
CA GLU A 706 27.53 7.53 31.98
C GLU A 706 27.72 7.92 30.51
N LYS A 707 28.34 9.07 30.25
CA LYS A 707 28.64 9.51 28.87
C LYS A 707 29.54 8.52 28.15
N SER A 708 29.46 8.49 26.81
CA SER A 708 30.41 7.72 26.01
C SER A 708 31.82 8.27 26.18
N THR A 709 32.82 7.37 26.25
CA THR A 709 34.24 7.71 26.29
C THR A 709 34.91 7.58 24.91
N ARG A 710 34.14 7.26 23.87
CA ARG A 710 34.63 7.12 22.50
C ARG A 710 35.10 8.47 21.97
N ALA A 711 36.33 8.50 21.45
CA ALA A 711 36.88 9.68 20.80
C ALA A 711 36.21 9.89 19.43
N PRO A 712 35.74 11.10 19.11
CA PRO A 712 35.09 11.37 17.83
C PRO A 712 36.13 11.67 16.75
N ARG A 713 35.77 11.42 15.49
CA ARG A 713 36.42 12.02 14.32
C ARG A 713 35.78 13.38 14.05
N PHE A 714 36.53 14.34 13.53
CA PHE A 714 36.00 15.66 13.20
C PHE A 714 35.88 15.81 11.69
N TYR A 715 34.76 16.38 11.23
CA TYR A 715 34.55 16.67 9.82
C TYR A 715 34.01 18.09 9.62
N GLY A 716 34.67 18.88 8.77
CA GLY A 716 34.21 20.21 8.38
C GLY A 716 35.34 21.25 8.43
N THR A 717 34.97 22.52 8.51
CA THR A 717 35.90 23.65 8.45
C THR A 717 35.74 24.57 9.65
N VAL A 718 36.86 25.11 10.13
CA VAL A 718 36.85 26.11 11.21
C VAL A 718 36.84 27.50 10.57
N THR A 719 35.78 28.28 10.81
CA THR A 719 35.68 29.66 10.32
C THR A 719 36.18 30.66 11.37
N PRO A 720 36.60 31.89 10.99
CA PRO A 720 37.05 32.91 11.94
C PRO A 720 36.03 33.23 13.06
N ARG A 721 34.73 33.23 12.75
CA ARG A 721 33.67 33.41 13.76
C ARG A 721 33.63 32.26 14.76
N MET A 722 33.83 31.04 14.29
CA MET A 722 33.93 29.90 15.21
C MET A 722 35.20 29.93 16.04
N ILE A 723 36.32 30.44 15.52
CA ILE A 723 37.54 30.64 16.33
C ILE A 723 37.24 31.58 17.48
N ALA A 724 36.43 32.63 17.26
CA ALA A 724 36.00 33.51 18.35
C ALA A 724 35.15 32.76 19.40
N ALA A 725 34.17 31.97 18.97
CA ALA A 725 33.37 31.12 19.87
C ALA A 725 34.22 30.08 20.63
N MET A 726 35.17 29.43 19.96
CA MET A 726 36.13 28.49 20.54
C MET A 726 37.05 29.14 21.57
N ARG A 727 37.51 30.37 21.32
CA ARG A 727 38.35 31.13 22.25
C ARG A 727 37.61 31.56 23.50
N SER A 728 36.31 31.86 23.39
CA SER A 728 35.45 32.12 24.55
C SER A 728 35.28 30.86 25.41
N ALA A 729 35.24 29.67 24.79
CA ALA A 729 35.21 28.38 25.49
C ALA A 729 36.47 28.11 26.33
N ALA A 730 37.65 28.43 25.78
CA ALA A 730 38.94 28.15 26.44
C ALA A 730 39.24 29.08 27.64
N LYS A 731 38.38 30.07 27.91
CA LYS A 731 38.50 31.02 29.04
C LYS A 731 37.50 30.74 30.17
N ALA A 732 36.49 29.91 29.93
CA ALA A 732 35.55 29.41 30.94
C ALA A 732 36.08 28.12 31.54
#